data_AF-A0A2E4RES2-F1
#
_entry.id   AF-A0A2E4RES2-F1
#
_cell.length_a   1.000
_cell.length_b   1.000
_cell.length_c   1.000
_cell.angle_alpha   90.00
_cell.angle_beta   90.00
_cell.angle_gamma   90.00
#
_symmetry.space_group_name_H-M   'P 1'
#
loop_
_entity.id
_entity.type
_entity.pdbx_description
1 polymer ?
#
loop_
_entity_poly.entity_id
_entity_poly.type
_entity_poly.pdbx_seq_one_letter_code
_entity_poly.pdbx_strand_id
1 'polypeptide(L)'
;MKSTNQKAEDSAFINRLTNDIELLKRLISENILENHNRIGAEQEFCLINENFRPNPINEEIVKKVKNHGFVTEIAKFNMELNIDPIDLGSNALSKMEKVLIEKMNIVTKIANKHNADTILTGILPTVRKYDLRFNNITNNQRYFDLCNAISQSRGEKYKIGISGLDELIFQHDSPLIEGCNTGFQFHLQIDPKIFHQMYNFAQLIAAPVLATSVNSPMLFGKRLWNETRIAVFQQATDTRIIGNYHLESLPRVTFGNNWLKKSLIEIFKEDITRYKILLKSLSQKKHKKENPNLPELSALTLHNSTVYRWNRPCYGIYNKKPSIRIENRMLPSGPTIVDEIANSTFWLGLLIFYKNSNINEISDVMKFDDARINFYSAAQQGIDATFKWFHGKRIEARKLILNELIPKAAIGLSSINIKSKDIEKYLNIIKERTTTRRNGSRWIIDSYDTLSNKFSKQNSLTTITAEIIRNQKNNQPVHTWDIPQNSVVINNPSQLLIEECMERDINSINENDVFNLAVQINNWTQKNYMVVVNNKGNITGILNQEVFSNVDYINKRKDIVIKEIMKKRPLTISPSSNIAHALEIMNHKKVGFLPVVEDKLFIGIVQKKKLTQYEINTNNKTNTNLINQFERVIGNYHSNNDKTIIFIGALHGNENSGVLALEKFFQELKNSNINLTGTVIGLIGNINALKNNQRYIEEDMNRMWTNKKIKSSSNRNNIDRQEMLLLKDLIDKIITLKKKKNITIIDLHNTSSPNGVFTIVNNKKEKNLAAFLNIPTINNLLNRVKGSLAEYYSAENVNSIVFEGGSIGDPASINNHEVGIWKMLEKR
;
A
#
# COMPACT_ATOMS: atom_id res chain seq x y z
N MET A 1 -2.05 43.40 26.48
CA MET A 1 -2.14 42.34 27.50
C MET A 1 -1.76 40.95 27.00
N LYS A 2 -2.21 40.46 25.82
CA LYS A 2 -1.78 39.14 25.29
C LYS A 2 -0.27 39.03 24.96
N SER A 3 0.37 40.08 24.44
CA SER A 3 1.80 40.03 24.06
C SER A 3 2.77 40.08 25.25
N THR A 4 2.40 40.69 26.37
CA THR A 4 3.21 40.75 27.59
C THR A 4 3.23 39.41 28.34
N ASN A 5 2.09 38.70 28.39
CA ASN A 5 2.04 37.34 28.96
C ASN A 5 2.86 36.34 28.12
N GLN A 6 2.81 36.43 26.79
CA GLN A 6 3.54 35.54 25.89
C GLN A 6 5.08 35.63 26.10
N LYS A 7 5.61 36.86 26.24
CA LYS A 7 7.05 37.09 26.47
C LYS A 7 7.51 36.58 27.85
N ALA A 8 6.67 36.72 28.88
CA ALA A 8 6.97 36.21 30.22
C ALA A 8 7.01 34.67 30.23
N GLU A 9 6.08 34.00 29.54
CA GLU A 9 6.07 32.55 29.38
C GLU A 9 7.28 32.04 28.58
N ASP A 10 7.69 32.75 27.53
CA ASP A 10 8.89 32.43 26.73
C ASP A 10 10.15 32.49 27.58
N SER A 11 10.32 33.57 28.34
CA SER A 11 11.46 33.73 29.24
C SER A 11 11.48 32.64 30.32
N ALA A 12 10.33 32.30 30.89
CA ALA A 12 10.23 31.24 31.89
C ALA A 12 10.58 29.86 31.31
N PHE A 13 10.16 29.55 30.08
CA PHE A 13 10.51 28.29 29.42
C PHE A 13 12.00 28.22 29.09
N ILE A 14 12.60 29.29 28.56
CA ILE A 14 14.04 29.35 28.25
C ILE A 14 14.88 29.16 29.53
N ASN A 15 14.49 29.77 30.64
CA ASN A 15 15.17 29.59 31.92
C ASN A 15 15.13 28.13 32.39
N ARG A 16 13.98 27.46 32.28
CA ARG A 16 13.87 26.02 32.58
C ARG A 16 14.73 25.17 31.67
N LEU A 17 14.70 25.45 30.37
CA LEU A 17 15.49 24.72 29.38
C LEU A 17 17.01 24.85 29.63
N THR A 18 17.45 26.03 30.04
CA THR A 18 18.85 26.28 30.42
C THR A 18 19.21 25.53 31.72
N ASN A 19 18.32 25.54 32.72
CA ASN A 19 18.51 24.78 33.96
C ASN A 19 18.57 23.27 33.71
N ASP A 20 17.72 22.72 32.83
CA ASP A 20 17.75 21.30 32.44
C ASP A 20 19.09 20.92 31.81
N ILE A 21 19.70 21.81 31.02
CA ILE A 21 21.03 21.60 30.44
C ILE A 21 22.12 21.58 31.52
N GLU A 22 22.12 22.54 32.45
CA GLU A 22 23.10 22.55 33.54
C GLU A 22 22.95 21.31 34.42
N LEU A 23 21.71 20.87 34.66
CA LEU A 23 21.45 19.64 35.39
C LEU A 23 21.95 18.41 34.63
N LEU A 24 21.71 18.33 33.32
CA LEU A 24 22.25 17.24 32.49
C LEU A 24 23.79 17.22 32.50
N LYS A 25 24.45 18.38 32.43
CA LYS A 25 25.91 18.46 32.56
C LYS A 25 26.38 17.89 33.90
N ARG A 26 25.68 18.24 34.98
CA ARG A 26 25.96 17.72 36.33
C ARG A 26 25.80 16.20 36.39
N LEU A 27 24.72 15.66 35.84
CA LEU A 27 24.50 14.20 35.79
C LEU A 27 25.62 13.47 35.03
N ILE A 28 26.16 14.09 33.98
CA ILE A 28 27.30 13.55 33.21
C ILE A 28 28.59 13.63 34.03
N SER A 29 28.91 14.78 34.64
CA SER A 29 30.15 14.98 35.39
C SER A 29 30.22 14.16 36.68
N GLU A 30 29.08 13.98 37.36
CA GLU A 30 28.95 13.19 38.59
C GLU A 30 28.77 11.68 38.33
N ASN A 31 28.80 11.23 37.06
CA ASN A 31 28.56 9.83 36.66
C ASN A 31 27.23 9.24 37.18
N ILE A 32 26.17 10.04 37.25
CA ILE A 32 24.84 9.60 37.72
C ILE A 32 24.10 8.84 36.61
N LEU A 33 24.35 9.19 35.34
CA LEU A 33 23.75 8.51 34.20
C LEU A 33 24.19 7.05 34.12
N GLU A 34 23.23 6.16 33.83
CA GLU A 34 23.49 4.73 33.76
C GLU A 34 24.39 4.37 32.58
N ASN A 35 25.54 3.78 32.90
CA ASN A 35 26.43 3.15 31.92
C ASN A 35 26.02 1.69 31.71
N HIS A 36 25.12 1.45 30.75
CA HIS A 36 24.67 0.11 30.38
C HIS A 36 24.33 0.05 28.89
N ASN A 37 24.69 -1.06 28.23
CA ASN A 37 24.35 -1.26 26.82
C ASN A 37 22.98 -1.95 26.71
N ARG A 38 22.02 -1.27 26.11
CA ARG A 38 20.70 -1.81 25.77
C ARG A 38 20.29 -1.37 24.39
N ILE A 39 19.53 -2.22 23.72
CA ILE A 39 18.86 -1.88 22.46
C ILE A 39 17.37 -1.73 22.70
N GLY A 40 16.73 -0.89 21.91
CA GLY A 40 15.27 -0.72 21.89
C GLY A 40 14.80 -0.43 20.48
N ALA A 41 13.49 -0.47 20.26
CA ALA A 41 12.92 -0.06 18.98
C ALA A 41 11.52 0.55 19.14
N GLU A 42 11.22 1.49 18.26
CA GLU A 42 9.87 1.99 17.99
C GLU A 42 9.50 1.56 16.56
N GLN A 43 8.35 0.89 16.42
CA GLN A 43 7.85 0.40 15.13
C GLN A 43 6.60 1.16 14.75
N GLU A 44 6.68 1.97 13.71
CA GLU A 44 5.51 2.60 13.10
C GLU A 44 4.97 1.75 11.95
N PHE A 45 3.65 1.77 11.77
CA PHE A 45 2.96 1.02 10.71
C PHE A 45 1.62 1.65 10.35
N CYS A 46 1.10 1.29 9.17
CA CYS A 46 -0.20 1.73 8.69
C CYS A 46 -1.27 0.65 8.93
N LEU A 47 -2.49 1.10 9.22
CA LEU A 47 -3.73 0.33 9.16
C LEU A 47 -4.35 0.53 7.79
N ILE A 48 -4.79 -0.56 7.17
CA ILE A 48 -5.41 -0.52 5.84
C ILE A 48 -6.72 -1.29 5.79
N ASN A 49 -7.58 -0.96 4.83
CA ASN A 49 -8.87 -1.63 4.62
C ASN A 49 -8.76 -2.77 3.59
N GLU A 50 -9.88 -3.40 3.27
CA GLU A 50 -9.99 -4.49 2.29
C GLU A 50 -9.48 -4.15 0.88
N ASN A 51 -9.46 -2.86 0.52
CA ASN A 51 -8.95 -2.36 -0.75
C ASN A 51 -7.50 -1.84 -0.62
N PHE A 52 -6.82 -2.20 0.46
CA PHE A 52 -5.43 -1.82 0.72
C PHE A 52 -5.21 -0.30 0.71
N ARG A 53 -6.19 0.48 1.20
CA ARG A 53 -6.09 1.94 1.41
C ARG A 53 -5.95 2.26 2.89
N PRO A 54 -5.43 3.45 3.27
CA PRO A 54 -5.43 3.91 4.66
C PRO A 54 -6.79 3.72 5.33
N ASN A 55 -6.81 3.13 6.53
CA ASN A 55 -8.03 2.90 7.30
C ASN A 55 -7.98 3.69 8.62
N PRO A 56 -8.78 4.77 8.79
CA PRO A 56 -8.64 5.74 9.87
C PRO A 56 -9.27 5.26 11.20
N ILE A 57 -8.85 4.10 11.71
CA ILE A 57 -9.42 3.43 12.89
C ILE A 57 -8.40 3.23 14.04
N ASN A 58 -7.26 3.92 14.04
CA ASN A 58 -6.18 3.69 15.01
C ASN A 58 -6.64 3.80 16.48
N GLU A 59 -7.50 4.75 16.82
CA GLU A 59 -8.01 4.93 18.18
C GLU A 59 -8.83 3.72 18.66
N GLU A 60 -9.59 3.10 17.77
CA GLU A 60 -10.39 1.90 18.07
C GLU A 60 -9.49 0.69 18.33
N ILE A 61 -8.41 0.56 17.56
CA ILE A 61 -7.43 -0.51 17.70
C ILE A 61 -6.58 -0.31 18.96
N VAL A 62 -6.00 0.89 19.16
CA VAL A 62 -5.14 1.21 20.31
C VAL A 62 -5.85 0.95 21.63
N LYS A 63 -7.14 1.30 21.76
CA LYS A 63 -7.91 1.00 22.99
C LYS A 63 -7.88 -0.48 23.38
N LYS A 64 -7.76 -1.39 22.41
CA LYS A 64 -7.73 -2.85 22.63
C LYS A 64 -6.32 -3.40 22.85
N VAL A 65 -5.27 -2.71 22.38
CA VAL A 65 -3.88 -3.20 22.44
C VAL A 65 -2.92 -2.32 23.24
N LYS A 66 -3.41 -1.25 23.90
CA LYS A 66 -2.61 -0.30 24.68
C LYS A 66 -1.67 -0.97 25.69
N ASN A 67 -2.14 -2.01 26.38
CA ASN A 67 -1.36 -2.75 27.38
C ASN A 67 -0.17 -3.51 26.79
N HIS A 68 -0.07 -3.60 25.46
CA HIS A 68 1.03 -4.26 24.77
C HIS A 68 2.10 -3.30 24.25
N GLY A 69 2.02 -1.99 24.54
CA GLY A 69 3.01 -0.99 24.11
C GLY A 69 2.61 -0.22 22.85
N PHE A 70 1.37 -0.35 22.39
CA PHE A 70 0.87 0.35 21.20
C PHE A 70 0.28 1.72 21.55
N VAL A 71 0.60 2.71 20.73
CA VAL A 71 0.10 4.08 20.81
C VAL A 71 -0.37 4.57 19.43
N THR A 72 -1.13 5.67 19.41
CA THR A 72 -1.57 6.32 18.18
C THR A 72 -0.50 7.26 17.64
N GLU A 73 -0.37 7.33 16.32
CA GLU A 73 0.42 8.36 15.65
C GLU A 73 -0.42 9.56 15.17
N ILE A 74 0.21 10.56 14.55
CA ILE A 74 -0.47 11.81 14.13
C ILE A 74 -1.67 11.57 13.19
N ALA A 75 -1.56 10.60 12.28
CA ALA A 75 -2.63 10.23 11.36
C ALA A 75 -3.49 9.10 11.93
N LYS A 76 -4.82 9.17 11.72
CA LYS A 76 -5.81 8.19 12.19
C LYS A 76 -5.60 6.76 11.68
N PHE A 77 -4.75 6.57 10.68
CA PHE A 77 -4.42 5.25 10.12
C PHE A 77 -2.99 4.80 10.49
N ASN A 78 -2.23 5.59 11.25
CA ASN A 78 -0.91 5.18 11.74
C ASN A 78 -0.96 4.78 13.22
N MET A 79 -0.12 3.82 13.57
CA MET A 79 0.12 3.36 14.93
C MET A 79 1.61 3.14 15.16
N GLU A 80 2.03 3.20 16.42
CA GLU A 80 3.39 2.92 16.84
C GLU A 80 3.39 1.87 17.94
N LEU A 81 4.37 0.96 17.90
CA LEU A 81 4.71 0.02 18.96
C LEU A 81 6.02 0.46 19.61
N ASN A 82 5.98 0.70 20.91
CA ASN A 82 7.16 0.94 21.75
C ASN A 82 7.59 -0.38 22.42
N ILE A 83 8.83 -0.80 22.21
CA ILE A 83 9.37 -2.01 22.83
C ILE A 83 10.20 -1.66 24.06
N ASP A 84 10.04 -2.46 25.11
CA ASP A 84 10.87 -2.37 26.30
C ASP A 84 12.36 -2.59 25.97
N PRO A 85 13.29 -1.86 26.61
CA PRO A 85 14.72 -2.05 26.39
C PRO A 85 15.19 -3.49 26.63
N ILE A 86 16.01 -4.01 25.72
CA ILE A 86 16.61 -5.33 25.79
C ILE A 86 18.11 -5.16 26.06
N ASP A 87 18.62 -5.84 27.09
CA ASP A 87 20.06 -5.86 27.37
C ASP A 87 20.83 -6.41 26.18
N LEU A 88 21.95 -5.76 25.85
CA LEU A 88 22.79 -6.12 24.71
C LEU A 88 23.65 -7.35 25.03
N GLY A 89 23.00 -8.51 25.10
CA GLY A 89 23.61 -9.83 25.22
C GLY A 89 23.69 -10.59 23.89
N SER A 90 24.17 -11.84 23.92
CA SER A 90 24.52 -12.62 22.72
C SER A 90 23.35 -12.91 21.77
N ASN A 91 22.11 -12.89 22.26
CA ASN A 91 20.88 -13.13 21.51
C ASN A 91 19.96 -11.90 21.44
N ALA A 92 20.48 -10.69 21.70
CA ALA A 92 19.66 -9.48 21.77
C ALA A 92 18.88 -9.20 20.47
N LEU A 93 19.52 -9.42 19.31
CA LEU A 93 18.93 -9.18 17.99
C LEU A 93 17.79 -10.16 17.67
N SER A 94 18.03 -11.47 17.81
CA SER A 94 16.98 -12.49 17.63
C SER A 94 15.86 -12.39 18.65
N LYS A 95 16.16 -11.95 19.88
CA LYS A 95 15.14 -11.64 20.89
C LYS A 95 14.27 -10.46 20.46
N MET A 96 14.85 -9.40 19.91
CA MET A 96 14.10 -8.25 19.41
C MET A 96 13.21 -8.63 18.22
N GLU A 97 13.74 -9.39 17.25
CA GLU A 97 12.95 -9.93 16.12
C GLU A 97 11.72 -10.69 16.63
N LYS A 98 11.91 -11.59 17.59
CA LYS A 98 10.83 -12.39 18.17
C LYS A 98 9.77 -11.51 18.86
N VAL A 99 10.18 -10.53 19.66
CA VAL A 99 9.26 -9.62 20.36
C VAL A 99 8.45 -8.79 19.37
N LEU A 100 9.08 -8.27 18.31
CA LEU A 100 8.41 -7.54 17.23
C LEU A 100 7.35 -8.41 16.56
N ILE A 101 7.71 -9.64 16.15
CA ILE A 101 6.78 -10.57 15.49
C ILE A 101 5.58 -10.87 16.40
N GLU A 102 5.83 -11.20 17.67
CA GLU A 102 4.78 -11.52 18.63
C GLU A 102 3.81 -10.34 18.84
N LYS A 103 4.34 -9.14 19.04
CA LYS A 103 3.53 -7.92 19.26
C LYS A 103 2.77 -7.52 18.00
N MET A 104 3.42 -7.52 16.83
CA MET A 104 2.77 -7.19 15.56
C MET A 104 1.66 -8.18 15.21
N ASN A 105 1.82 -9.46 15.54
CA ASN A 105 0.76 -10.46 15.38
C ASN A 105 -0.46 -10.18 16.27
N ILE A 106 -0.27 -9.63 17.48
CA ILE A 106 -1.38 -9.25 18.37
C ILE A 106 -2.22 -8.16 17.72
N VAL A 107 -1.59 -7.06 17.29
CA VAL A 107 -2.33 -5.95 16.69
C VAL A 107 -2.96 -6.36 15.35
N THR A 108 -2.28 -7.16 14.54
CA THR A 108 -2.83 -7.68 13.26
C THR A 108 -4.10 -8.51 13.49
N LYS A 109 -4.11 -9.41 14.49
CA LYS A 109 -5.31 -10.19 14.84
C LYS A 109 -6.47 -9.31 15.28
N ILE A 110 -6.20 -8.20 15.96
CA ILE A 110 -7.23 -7.27 16.42
C ILE A 110 -7.73 -6.39 15.26
N ALA A 111 -6.83 -5.91 14.39
CA ALA A 111 -7.17 -5.18 13.18
C ALA A 111 -8.07 -6.03 12.26
N ASN A 112 -7.74 -7.31 12.06
CA ASN A 112 -8.53 -8.22 11.20
C ASN A 112 -9.98 -8.38 11.68
N LYS A 113 -10.23 -8.34 13.00
CA LYS A 113 -11.60 -8.36 13.56
C LYS A 113 -12.41 -7.10 13.24
N HIS A 114 -11.76 -6.06 12.74
CA HIS A 114 -12.35 -4.78 12.35
C HIS A 114 -12.19 -4.51 10.85
N ASN A 115 -12.08 -5.57 10.03
CA ASN A 115 -11.92 -5.48 8.58
C ASN A 115 -10.72 -4.60 8.15
N ALA A 116 -9.62 -4.70 8.91
CA ALA A 116 -8.38 -4.00 8.63
C ALA A 116 -7.18 -4.95 8.70
N ASP A 117 -6.12 -4.67 7.96
CA ASP A 117 -4.82 -5.36 8.09
C ASP A 117 -3.73 -4.34 8.47
N THR A 118 -2.53 -4.82 8.80
CA THR A 118 -1.37 -3.97 9.13
C THR A 118 -0.27 -4.12 8.09
N ILE A 119 0.42 -3.03 7.79
CA ILE A 119 1.51 -3.03 6.79
C ILE A 119 2.71 -2.22 7.28
N LEU A 120 3.90 -2.81 7.11
CA LEU A 120 5.20 -2.21 7.35
C LEU A 120 5.76 -1.66 6.04
N THR A 121 5.80 -0.33 5.91
CA THR A 121 6.31 0.34 4.70
C THR A 121 6.61 1.80 4.99
N GLY A 122 7.71 2.34 4.45
CA GLY A 122 8.08 3.73 4.71
C GLY A 122 7.00 4.72 4.28
N ILE A 123 6.46 4.56 3.06
CA ILE A 123 5.26 5.27 2.62
C ILE A 123 4.33 4.26 1.98
N LEU A 124 3.08 4.21 2.44
CA LEU A 124 2.08 3.32 1.87
C LEU A 124 1.89 3.63 0.36
N PRO A 125 2.12 2.66 -0.56
CA PRO A 125 2.05 2.93 -2.01
C PRO A 125 0.70 3.48 -2.48
N THR A 126 -0.37 3.11 -1.77
CA THR A 126 -1.76 3.47 -2.05
C THR A 126 -2.25 4.69 -1.27
N VAL A 127 -1.39 5.38 -0.50
CA VAL A 127 -1.77 6.63 0.18
C VAL A 127 -2.15 7.69 -0.85
N ARG A 128 -3.20 8.44 -0.55
CA ARG A 128 -3.70 9.50 -1.42
C ARG A 128 -3.65 10.86 -0.72
N LYS A 129 -3.76 11.93 -1.50
CA LYS A 129 -3.82 13.30 -0.94
C LYS A 129 -5.04 13.45 -0.02
N TYR A 130 -6.18 12.85 -0.39
CA TYR A 130 -7.39 12.83 0.43
C TYR A 130 -7.18 12.28 1.84
N ASP A 131 -6.30 11.27 1.98
CA ASP A 131 -6.05 10.60 3.25
C ASP A 131 -5.29 11.49 4.23
N LEU A 132 -4.55 12.50 3.74
CA LEU A 132 -3.71 13.38 4.57
C LEU A 132 -4.39 14.70 4.95
N ARG A 133 -5.69 14.85 4.65
CA ARG A 133 -6.47 16.03 5.06
C ARG A 133 -6.65 16.07 6.57
N PHE A 134 -6.73 17.28 7.13
CA PHE A 134 -6.77 17.51 8.57
C PHE A 134 -7.84 16.71 9.33
N ASN A 135 -8.96 16.36 8.70
CA ASN A 135 -10.00 15.51 9.30
C ASN A 135 -9.50 14.11 9.72
N ASN A 136 -8.40 13.66 9.13
CA ASN A 136 -7.72 12.40 9.45
C ASN A 136 -6.62 12.56 10.51
N ILE A 137 -6.49 13.70 11.17
CA ILE A 137 -5.63 13.84 12.36
C ILE A 137 -6.21 13.06 13.53
N THR A 138 -5.37 12.31 14.25
CA THR A 138 -5.76 11.62 15.49
C THR A 138 -6.23 12.63 16.53
N ASN A 139 -7.29 12.30 17.28
CA ASN A 139 -7.88 13.20 18.28
C ASN A 139 -7.02 13.28 19.55
N ASN A 140 -5.91 14.00 19.46
CA ASN A 140 -5.00 14.24 20.56
C ASN A 140 -4.59 15.72 20.57
N GLN A 141 -4.84 16.40 21.69
CA GLN A 141 -4.55 17.84 21.85
C GLN A 141 -3.11 18.20 21.48
N ARG A 142 -2.15 17.33 21.77
CA ARG A 142 -0.73 17.55 21.43
C ARG A 142 -0.52 17.67 19.92
N TYR A 143 -1.20 16.85 19.11
CA TYR A 143 -1.06 16.88 17.66
C TYR A 143 -1.68 18.13 17.05
N PHE A 144 -2.83 18.58 17.59
CA PHE A 144 -3.43 19.86 17.22
C PHE A 144 -2.51 21.04 17.55
N ASP A 145 -1.97 21.08 18.78
CA ASP A 145 -1.08 22.15 19.23
C ASP A 145 0.20 22.22 18.38
N LEU A 146 0.78 21.07 18.04
CA LEU A 146 1.95 20.99 17.18
C LEU A 146 1.65 21.51 15.76
N CYS A 147 0.54 21.04 15.15
CA CYS A 147 0.15 21.49 13.80
C CYS A 147 -0.11 23.00 13.75
N ASN A 148 -0.76 23.53 14.79
CA ASN A 148 -1.03 24.97 14.91
C ASN A 148 0.27 25.76 15.07
N ALA A 149 1.21 25.30 15.91
CA ALA A 149 2.49 25.96 16.11
C ALA A 149 3.34 25.99 14.82
N ILE A 150 3.39 24.89 14.07
CA ILE A 150 4.10 24.83 12.78
C ILE A 150 3.46 25.80 11.77
N SER A 151 2.13 25.77 11.67
CA SER A 151 1.37 26.60 10.71
C SER A 151 1.51 28.09 11.02
N GLN A 152 1.45 28.48 12.30
CA GLN A 152 1.69 29.86 12.74
C GLN A 152 3.12 30.34 12.43
N SER A 153 4.12 29.45 12.54
CA SER A 153 5.51 29.81 12.24
C SER A 153 5.78 29.99 10.74
N ARG A 154 5.06 29.25 9.88
CA ARG A 154 5.28 29.23 8.43
C ARG A 154 4.51 30.32 7.67
N GLY A 155 3.27 30.61 8.07
CA GLY A 155 2.44 31.70 7.52
C GLY A 155 1.64 31.42 6.23
N GLU A 156 2.12 30.55 5.33
CA GLU A 156 1.44 30.19 4.06
C GLU A 156 1.07 28.69 3.94
N LYS A 157 0.26 28.32 2.93
CA LYS A 157 0.00 26.92 2.55
C LYS A 157 1.31 26.17 2.28
N TYR A 158 1.37 24.90 2.67
CA TYR A 158 2.54 24.03 2.51
C TYR A 158 2.73 23.69 1.02
N LYS A 159 3.71 24.31 0.38
CA LYS A 159 4.19 23.93 -0.96
C LYS A 159 5.26 22.86 -0.81
N ILE A 160 5.03 21.69 -1.41
CA ILE A 160 5.97 20.58 -1.45
C ILE A 160 6.30 20.29 -2.91
N GLY A 161 7.60 20.20 -3.21
CA GLY A 161 8.13 19.85 -4.51
C GLY A 161 9.19 18.77 -4.36
N ILE A 162 8.93 17.59 -4.94
CA ILE A 162 9.85 16.46 -4.91
C ILE A 162 10.04 15.98 -6.34
N SER A 163 11.29 15.94 -6.79
CA SER A 163 11.67 15.46 -8.11
C SER A 163 12.40 14.12 -7.98
N GLY A 164 11.93 13.12 -8.73
CA GLY A 164 12.57 11.82 -8.91
C GLY A 164 12.42 11.38 -10.37
N LEU A 165 12.05 10.11 -10.61
CA LEU A 165 11.71 9.65 -11.96
C LEU A 165 10.46 10.36 -12.50
N ASP A 166 9.50 10.62 -11.62
CA ASP A 166 8.39 11.53 -11.85
C ASP A 166 8.60 12.80 -11.00
N GLU A 167 7.81 13.84 -11.29
CA GLU A 167 7.75 15.06 -10.47
C GLU A 167 6.42 15.12 -9.70
N LEU A 168 6.51 15.56 -8.45
CA LEU A 168 5.35 15.84 -7.61
C LEU A 168 5.48 17.22 -6.97
N ILE A 169 4.64 18.14 -7.42
CA ILE A 169 4.47 19.46 -6.82
C ILE A 169 3.01 19.59 -6.38
N PHE A 170 2.79 19.89 -5.10
CA PHE A 170 1.44 20.10 -4.58
C PHE A 170 1.41 21.08 -3.42
N GLN A 171 0.20 21.58 -3.16
CA GLN A 171 -0.11 22.39 -2.00
C GLN A 171 -0.99 21.62 -1.02
N HIS A 172 -0.79 21.88 0.25
CA HIS A 172 -1.58 21.30 1.33
C HIS A 172 -1.73 22.29 2.49
N ASP A 173 -2.78 22.11 3.30
CA ASP A 173 -3.19 23.08 4.31
C ASP A 173 -2.70 22.74 5.72
N SER A 174 -1.99 21.61 5.88
CA SER A 174 -1.59 21.09 7.19
C SER A 174 -0.26 20.32 7.14
N PRO A 175 0.52 20.33 8.24
CA PRO A 175 1.66 19.42 8.46
C PRO A 175 1.32 17.94 8.40
N LEU A 176 0.03 17.55 8.48
CA LEU A 176 -0.42 16.14 8.48
C LEU A 176 0.04 15.34 7.25
N ILE A 177 0.58 15.99 6.21
CA ILE A 177 1.29 15.31 5.12
C ILE A 177 2.35 14.35 5.66
N GLU A 178 3.01 14.70 6.77
CA GLU A 178 3.97 13.86 7.45
C GLU A 178 3.39 12.51 7.90
N GLY A 179 2.08 12.44 8.12
CA GLY A 179 1.36 11.22 8.46
C GLY A 179 1.38 10.13 7.37
N CYS A 180 1.93 10.37 6.18
CA CYS A 180 2.21 9.29 5.22
C CYS A 180 3.48 8.51 5.53
N ASN A 181 4.36 9.04 6.39
CA ASN A 181 5.64 8.43 6.73
C ASN A 181 5.45 7.44 7.87
N THR A 182 6.09 6.28 7.77
CA THR A 182 6.34 5.42 8.94
C THR A 182 7.80 4.98 9.01
N GLY A 183 8.37 4.93 10.21
CA GLY A 183 9.76 4.56 10.48
C GLY A 183 9.92 3.31 11.34
N PHE A 184 11.14 2.76 11.31
CA PHE A 184 11.62 1.81 12.31
C PHE A 184 12.76 2.48 13.08
N GLN A 185 12.48 2.93 14.30
CA GLN A 185 13.45 3.71 15.07
C GLN A 185 14.25 2.80 15.99
N PHE A 186 15.54 2.58 15.69
CA PHE A 186 16.38 1.68 16.47
C PHE A 186 17.20 2.45 17.51
N HIS A 187 17.19 2.00 18.75
CA HIS A 187 17.82 2.70 19.88
C HIS A 187 19.04 1.95 20.36
N LEU A 188 20.10 2.69 20.71
CA LEU A 188 21.23 2.18 21.46
C LEU A 188 21.53 3.08 22.66
N GLN A 189 21.39 2.54 23.87
CA GLN A 189 21.87 3.19 25.09
C GLN A 189 23.40 3.13 25.10
N ILE A 190 24.04 4.29 25.35
CA ILE A 190 25.49 4.43 25.29
C ILE A 190 26.04 5.18 26.49
N ASP A 191 27.31 4.95 26.79
CA ASP A 191 28.04 5.68 27.82
C ASP A 191 28.12 7.19 27.46
N PRO A 192 27.68 8.10 28.35
CA PRO A 192 27.79 9.54 28.17
C PRO A 192 29.17 10.07 27.82
N LYS A 193 30.24 9.43 28.30
CA LYS A 193 31.61 9.91 28.09
C LYS A 193 32.03 9.83 26.62
N ILE A 194 31.58 8.79 25.91
CA ILE A 194 31.91 8.55 24.50
C ILE A 194 30.77 8.94 23.55
N PHE A 195 29.72 9.62 24.05
CA PHE A 195 28.52 9.90 23.27
C PHE A 195 28.84 10.67 21.98
N HIS A 196 29.73 11.67 22.04
CA HIS A 196 30.10 12.49 20.89
C HIS A 196 30.75 11.67 19.77
N GLN A 197 31.66 10.74 20.11
CA GLN A 197 32.28 9.82 19.16
C GLN A 197 31.24 8.87 18.54
N MET A 198 30.43 8.24 19.39
CA MET A 198 29.37 7.34 18.93
C MET A 198 28.38 8.05 18.00
N TYR A 199 28.01 9.28 18.31
CA TYR A 199 27.14 10.10 17.46
C TYR A 199 27.80 10.39 16.11
N ASN A 200 29.07 10.80 16.09
CA ASN A 200 29.82 11.03 14.85
C ASN A 200 29.91 9.76 14.00
N PHE A 201 30.15 8.60 14.59
CA PHE A 201 30.13 7.33 13.87
C PHE A 201 28.74 6.96 13.37
N ALA A 202 27.68 7.23 14.12
CA ALA A 202 26.31 7.03 13.66
C ALA A 202 25.98 7.91 12.43
N GLN A 203 26.52 9.13 12.37
CA GLN A 203 26.40 10.02 11.21
C GLN A 203 27.25 9.55 10.02
N LEU A 204 28.47 9.06 10.27
CA LEU A 204 29.36 8.49 9.24
C LEU A 204 28.69 7.36 8.47
N ILE A 205 28.11 6.42 9.20
CA ILE A 205 27.55 5.19 8.64
C ILE A 205 26.12 5.36 8.12
N ALA A 206 25.52 6.54 8.31
CA ALA A 206 24.13 6.80 7.96
C ALA A 206 23.85 6.51 6.47
N ALA A 207 24.70 7.02 5.59
CA ALA A 207 24.56 6.85 4.14
C ALA A 207 24.64 5.37 3.66
N PRO A 208 25.70 4.59 3.98
CA PRO A 208 25.76 3.20 3.52
C PRO A 208 24.69 2.31 4.14
N VAL A 209 24.28 2.55 5.38
CA VAL A 209 23.16 1.81 5.98
C VAL A 209 21.88 2.14 5.21
N LEU A 210 21.54 3.43 5.06
CA LEU A 210 20.32 3.88 4.40
C LEU A 210 20.22 3.35 2.96
N ALA A 211 21.31 3.35 2.19
CA ALA A 211 21.32 2.87 0.80
C ALA A 211 20.79 1.44 0.63
N THR A 212 21.00 0.56 1.62
CA THR A 212 20.47 -0.82 1.61
C THR A 212 19.06 -0.93 2.18
N SER A 213 18.67 0.05 3.01
CA SER A 213 17.44 0.02 3.82
C SER A 213 16.25 0.75 3.19
N VAL A 214 16.47 1.57 2.16
CA VAL A 214 15.42 2.40 1.54
C VAL A 214 14.13 1.62 1.21
N ASN A 215 12.96 2.15 1.59
CA ASN A 215 11.65 1.49 1.43
C ASN A 215 10.47 2.48 1.25
N SER A 216 10.67 3.63 0.60
CA SER A 216 9.58 4.57 0.33
C SER A 216 9.71 5.29 -1.03
N PRO A 217 9.69 4.55 -2.15
CA PRO A 217 9.97 5.14 -3.45
C PRO A 217 8.80 5.89 -4.10
N MET A 218 7.61 5.84 -3.50
CA MET A 218 6.39 6.35 -4.12
C MET A 218 5.55 7.20 -3.16
N LEU A 219 4.95 8.27 -3.69
CA LEU A 219 3.94 9.08 -3.02
C LEU A 219 2.86 9.51 -4.01
N PHE A 220 1.58 9.31 -3.68
CA PHE A 220 0.44 9.55 -4.59
C PHE A 220 0.60 8.86 -5.96
N GLY A 221 1.26 7.70 -5.92
CA GLY A 221 1.61 6.89 -7.09
C GLY A 221 2.59 7.57 -8.07
N LYS A 222 3.38 8.54 -7.61
CA LYS A 222 4.52 9.10 -8.35
C LYS A 222 5.81 8.44 -7.87
N ARG A 223 6.69 8.07 -8.78
CA ARG A 223 8.02 7.48 -8.51
C ARG A 223 9.00 8.61 -8.18
N LEU A 224 9.43 8.71 -6.94
CA LEU A 224 10.20 9.84 -6.42
C LEU A 224 11.61 9.38 -5.98
N TRP A 225 12.07 9.79 -4.80
CA TRP A 225 13.34 9.33 -4.23
C TRP A 225 13.18 7.90 -3.72
N ASN A 226 14.24 7.09 -3.71
CA ASN A 226 14.18 5.76 -3.11
C ASN A 226 13.71 5.82 -1.64
N GLU A 227 14.12 6.83 -0.88
CA GLU A 227 13.57 7.13 0.44
C GLU A 227 12.89 8.50 0.46
N THR A 228 11.68 8.57 -0.11
CA THR A 228 10.90 9.81 -0.22
C THR A 228 10.50 10.40 1.13
N ARG A 229 10.40 9.59 2.20
CA ARG A 229 10.13 10.09 3.56
C ARG A 229 11.08 11.21 3.97
N ILE A 230 12.37 11.12 3.61
CA ILE A 230 13.37 12.13 3.96
C ILE A 230 12.94 13.51 3.41
N ALA A 231 12.59 13.57 2.12
CA ALA A 231 12.18 14.80 1.46
C ALA A 231 10.83 15.32 1.97
N VAL A 232 9.85 14.42 2.15
CA VAL A 232 8.52 14.78 2.66
C VAL A 232 8.62 15.38 4.05
N PHE A 233 9.31 14.71 4.97
CA PHE A 233 9.39 15.16 6.35
C PHE A 233 10.10 16.52 6.47
N GLN A 234 11.18 16.70 5.71
CA GLN A 234 11.90 17.97 5.63
C GLN A 234 11.02 19.14 5.17
N GLN A 235 10.22 18.94 4.13
CA GLN A 235 9.41 20.03 3.58
C GLN A 235 8.10 20.24 4.35
N ALA A 236 7.50 19.18 4.91
CA ALA A 236 6.23 19.24 5.65
C ALA A 236 6.37 19.93 7.01
N THR A 237 7.52 19.80 7.68
CA THR A 237 7.80 20.46 8.97
C THR A 237 8.68 21.69 8.85
N ASP A 238 8.95 22.14 7.62
CA ASP A 238 9.71 23.36 7.40
C ASP A 238 8.93 24.57 7.92
N THR A 239 9.54 25.26 8.88
CA THR A 239 8.96 26.43 9.56
C THR A 239 9.57 27.75 9.08
N ARG A 240 10.46 27.68 8.08
CA ARG A 240 11.04 28.87 7.44
C ARG A 240 9.95 29.60 6.65
N ILE A 241 9.85 30.91 6.88
CA ILE A 241 8.98 31.79 6.09
C ILE A 241 9.66 31.94 4.72
N ILE A 242 8.94 31.75 3.61
CA ILE A 242 9.47 31.93 2.25
C ILE A 242 9.29 33.42 1.86
N GLY A 243 10.35 34.09 1.43
CA GLY A 243 10.47 35.54 1.20
C GLY A 243 11.81 35.91 0.55
N ASN A 244 12.07 37.20 0.31
CA ASN A 244 13.31 37.64 -0.38
C ASN A 244 14.57 37.39 0.48
N TYR A 245 15.55 36.68 -0.08
CA TYR A 245 16.89 36.33 0.46
C TYR A 245 16.95 36.14 1.99
N HIS A 246 16.77 34.90 2.44
CA HIS A 246 16.68 34.56 3.86
C HIS A 246 18.01 34.63 4.62
N LEU A 247 17.92 35.04 5.90
CA LEU A 247 18.86 34.65 6.96
C LEU A 247 19.01 33.12 6.96
N GLU A 248 20.24 32.60 7.19
CA GLU A 248 20.58 31.16 7.23
C GLU A 248 19.82 30.38 8.32
N SER A 249 18.53 30.17 8.12
CA SER A 249 17.66 29.36 8.97
C SER A 249 17.66 27.92 8.47
N LEU A 250 17.79 26.98 9.42
CA LEU A 250 17.84 25.55 9.11
C LEU A 250 16.45 24.92 9.18
N PRO A 251 16.17 23.90 8.36
CA PRO A 251 14.98 23.06 8.54
C PRO A 251 15.07 22.33 9.89
N ARG A 252 13.91 22.07 10.51
CA ARG A 252 13.81 21.34 11.79
C ARG A 252 14.16 19.88 11.65
N VAL A 253 13.91 19.30 10.47
CA VAL A 253 14.40 17.97 10.12
C VAL A 253 15.81 18.11 9.55
N THR A 254 16.78 17.50 10.21
CA THR A 254 18.19 17.75 9.89
C THR A 254 19.07 16.51 10.05
N PHE A 255 20.07 16.41 9.19
CA PHE A 255 21.20 15.50 9.36
C PHE A 255 22.14 15.99 10.49
N GLY A 256 22.17 17.30 10.75
CA GLY A 256 23.15 17.98 11.60
C GLY A 256 24.00 18.96 10.79
N ASN A 257 24.87 19.68 11.49
CA ASN A 257 25.66 20.77 10.89
C ASN A 257 27.18 20.55 10.94
N ASN A 258 27.67 19.85 11.97
CA ASN A 258 29.10 19.61 12.17
C ASN A 258 29.32 18.31 12.94
N TRP A 259 30.55 17.80 12.87
CA TRP A 259 31.03 16.78 13.80
C TRP A 259 31.08 17.34 15.23
N LEU A 260 30.67 16.53 16.20
CA LEU A 260 30.78 16.87 17.62
C LEU A 260 32.23 16.73 18.09
N LYS A 261 32.66 17.60 19.03
CA LYS A 261 34.06 17.64 19.48
C LYS A 261 34.27 17.11 20.89
N LYS A 262 33.35 17.41 21.81
CA LYS A 262 33.55 17.20 23.25
C LYS A 262 32.38 16.48 23.91
N SER A 263 31.14 16.86 23.59
CA SER A 263 29.98 16.40 24.35
C SER A 263 28.68 16.47 23.57
N LEU A 264 27.74 15.60 23.93
CA LEU A 264 26.36 15.65 23.46
C LEU A 264 25.65 16.98 23.79
N ILE A 265 26.12 17.69 24.82
CA ILE A 265 25.60 19.01 25.21
C ILE A 265 25.72 20.02 24.07
N GLU A 266 26.69 19.86 23.17
CA GLU A 266 26.83 20.68 21.96
C GLU A 266 25.57 20.59 21.08
N ILE A 267 24.97 19.40 20.95
CA ILE A 267 23.73 19.20 20.18
C ILE A 267 22.60 20.04 20.77
N PHE A 268 22.36 19.92 22.08
CA PHE A 268 21.26 20.63 22.72
C PHE A 268 21.45 22.15 22.71
N LYS A 269 22.69 22.63 22.87
CA LYS A 269 23.02 24.06 22.70
C LYS A 269 22.79 24.52 21.27
N GLU A 270 23.18 23.73 20.28
CA GLU A 270 22.92 24.01 18.86
C GLU A 270 21.42 24.10 18.60
N ASP A 271 20.62 23.16 19.13
CA ASP A 271 19.19 23.13 18.89
C ASP A 271 18.48 24.36 19.47
N ILE A 272 18.82 24.76 20.70
CA ILE A 272 18.24 25.93 21.36
C ILE A 272 18.60 27.23 20.65
N THR A 273 19.84 27.33 20.16
CA THR A 273 20.31 28.55 19.48
C THR A 273 19.71 28.71 18.08
N ARG A 274 19.38 27.59 17.41
CA ARG A 274 18.93 27.61 16.00
C ARG A 274 17.43 27.47 15.82
N TYR A 275 16.72 26.81 16.74
CA TYR A 275 15.30 26.49 16.56
C TYR A 275 14.41 27.22 17.56
N LYS A 276 13.40 27.91 17.03
CA LYS A 276 12.36 28.55 17.86
C LYS A 276 11.61 27.50 18.70
N ILE A 277 11.16 27.86 19.88
CA ILE A 277 10.35 26.98 20.74
C ILE A 277 8.92 26.92 20.18
N LEU A 278 8.44 25.71 19.83
CA LEU A 278 7.08 25.49 19.32
C LEU A 278 6.07 25.20 20.44
N LEU A 279 6.45 24.34 21.40
CA LEU A 279 5.60 23.89 22.50
C LEU A 279 6.19 24.37 23.83
N LYS A 280 5.32 24.90 24.71
CA LYS A 280 5.73 25.58 25.97
C LYS A 280 5.19 24.92 27.24
N SER A 281 4.21 24.04 27.11
CA SER A 281 3.63 23.24 28.21
C SER A 281 2.86 22.06 27.62
N LEU A 282 3.09 20.87 28.17
CA LEU A 282 2.22 19.70 27.99
C LEU A 282 1.24 19.67 29.18
N SER A 283 0.13 20.39 29.08
CA SER A 283 -0.96 20.46 30.09
C SER A 283 -0.65 21.14 31.44
N GLN A 284 -1.70 21.64 32.09
CA GLN A 284 -1.77 22.32 33.40
C GLN A 284 -1.40 21.43 34.60
N LYS A 285 -0.45 20.50 34.48
CA LYS A 285 0.04 19.76 35.66
C LYS A 285 0.93 20.68 36.49
N LYS A 286 0.52 20.95 37.73
CA LYS A 286 1.34 21.64 38.74
C LYS A 286 2.73 21.00 38.76
N HIS A 287 3.76 21.80 38.50
CA HIS A 287 5.15 21.36 38.50
C HIS A 287 5.50 20.78 39.87
N LYS A 288 5.80 19.47 39.92
CA LYS A 288 6.39 18.84 41.11
C LYS A 288 7.86 19.26 41.20
N LYS A 289 8.37 19.42 42.41
CA LYS A 289 9.79 19.66 42.67
C LYS A 289 10.57 18.45 42.15
N GLU A 290 11.41 18.64 41.13
CA GLU A 290 12.18 17.55 40.52
C GLU A 290 13.20 16.98 41.52
N ASN A 291 13.36 15.65 41.53
CA ASN A 291 14.44 15.02 42.29
C ASN A 291 15.76 15.32 41.56
N PRO A 292 16.74 15.98 42.19
CA PRO A 292 17.99 16.34 41.53
C PRO A 292 18.77 15.15 40.94
N ASN A 293 18.60 13.95 41.49
CA ASN A 293 19.29 12.73 41.03
C ASN A 293 18.47 11.92 40.01
N LEU A 294 17.18 12.26 39.84
CA LEU A 294 16.28 11.65 38.87
C LEU A 294 15.41 12.72 38.19
N PRO A 295 16.01 13.75 37.56
CA PRO A 295 15.24 14.83 36.99
C PRO A 295 14.59 14.40 35.67
N GLU A 296 13.36 14.83 35.42
CA GLU A 296 12.65 14.48 34.18
C GLU A 296 13.20 15.27 32.98
N LEU A 297 13.88 16.40 33.23
CA LEU A 297 14.38 17.33 32.20
C LEU A 297 13.27 17.70 31.23
N SER A 298 12.11 18.07 31.80
CA SER A 298 10.85 18.19 31.07
C SER A 298 10.86 19.28 29.98
N ALA A 299 11.61 20.37 30.17
CA ALA A 299 11.73 21.42 29.16
C ALA A 299 12.67 20.99 28.03
N LEU A 300 13.79 20.36 28.37
CA LEU A 300 14.74 19.82 27.40
C LEU A 300 14.12 18.73 26.53
N THR A 301 13.47 17.74 27.14
CA THR A 301 12.81 16.64 26.43
C THR A 301 11.66 17.14 25.56
N LEU A 302 10.88 18.12 26.02
CA LEU A 302 9.83 18.75 25.22
C LEU A 302 10.42 19.47 23.99
N HIS A 303 11.46 20.28 24.17
CA HIS A 303 12.10 20.98 23.05
C HIS A 303 12.70 20.01 22.03
N ASN A 304 13.45 19.01 22.51
CA ASN A 304 14.05 17.96 21.69
C ASN A 304 13.01 17.13 20.91
N SER A 305 11.78 17.01 21.44
CA SER A 305 10.67 16.36 20.72
C SER A 305 10.13 17.15 19.51
N THR A 306 10.56 18.42 19.36
CA THR A 306 10.15 19.32 18.27
C THR A 306 11.29 19.67 17.29
N VAL A 307 12.44 18.99 17.44
CA VAL A 307 13.60 19.04 16.55
C VAL A 307 13.87 17.61 16.08
N TYR A 308 13.89 17.41 14.76
CA TYR A 308 13.83 16.08 14.16
C TYR A 308 15.18 15.71 13.53
N ARG A 309 16.13 15.25 14.35
CA ARG A 309 17.43 14.76 13.89
C ARG A 309 17.36 13.31 13.44
N TRP A 310 17.97 12.95 12.31
CA TRP A 310 17.97 11.54 11.84
C TRP A 310 18.67 10.57 12.81
N ASN A 311 19.76 11.02 13.42
CA ASN A 311 20.29 10.43 14.65
C ASN A 311 19.98 11.40 15.79
N ARG A 312 19.13 11.01 16.74
CA ARG A 312 18.65 11.88 17.82
C ARG A 312 19.20 11.46 19.17
N PRO A 313 19.82 12.36 19.95
CA PRO A 313 20.12 12.09 21.36
C PRO A 313 18.82 12.12 22.17
N CYS A 314 18.54 11.06 22.90
CA CYS A 314 17.35 10.97 23.74
C CYS A 314 17.75 10.75 25.20
N TYR A 315 17.26 11.62 26.09
CA TYR A 315 17.30 11.43 27.53
C TYR A 315 16.05 10.64 27.97
N GLY A 316 16.20 9.77 28.96
CA GLY A 316 15.07 9.08 29.58
C GLY A 316 15.43 8.55 30.95
N ILE A 317 14.42 8.06 31.68
CA ILE A 317 14.62 7.36 32.96
C ILE A 317 14.09 5.94 32.78
N TYR A 318 14.95 4.95 33.02
CA TYR A 318 14.59 3.54 32.96
C TYR A 318 15.03 2.85 34.26
N ASN A 319 14.16 2.04 34.86
CA ASN A 319 14.39 1.38 36.15
C ASN A 319 14.94 2.32 37.25
N LYS A 320 14.36 3.53 37.35
CA LYS A 320 14.79 4.59 38.28
C LYS A 320 16.26 4.99 38.12
N LYS A 321 16.80 4.91 36.91
CA LYS A 321 18.11 5.46 36.55
C LYS A 321 17.99 6.35 35.31
N PRO A 322 18.58 7.54 35.32
CA PRO A 322 18.61 8.38 34.15
C PRO A 322 19.60 7.80 33.14
N SER A 323 19.25 7.82 31.86
CA SER A 323 20.07 7.27 30.79
C SER A 323 19.96 8.12 29.53
N ILE A 324 20.90 7.88 28.62
CA ILE A 324 20.94 8.53 27.32
C ILE A 324 21.14 7.49 26.23
N ARG A 325 20.56 7.75 25.07
CA ARG A 325 20.62 6.85 23.91
C ARG A 325 20.73 7.63 22.62
N ILE A 326 21.29 6.99 21.60
CA ILE A 326 21.11 7.40 20.21
C ILE A 326 19.88 6.68 19.69
N GLU A 327 18.94 7.45 19.16
CA GLU A 327 17.80 6.97 18.41
C GLU A 327 18.08 7.17 16.92
N ASN A 328 18.19 6.07 16.18
CA ASN A 328 18.36 6.06 14.74
C ASN A 328 16.98 6.08 14.06
N ARG A 329 16.57 7.23 13.54
CA ARG A 329 15.27 7.49 12.91
C ARG A 329 15.28 7.40 11.39
N MET A 330 16.45 7.16 10.78
CA MET A 330 16.57 7.19 9.32
C MET A 330 15.95 5.95 8.66
N LEU A 331 15.88 4.83 9.37
CA LEU A 331 15.40 3.58 8.82
C LEU A 331 13.88 3.64 8.57
N PRO A 332 13.41 3.23 7.38
CA PRO A 332 11.98 3.11 7.12
C PRO A 332 11.40 1.88 7.81
N SER A 333 10.09 1.92 8.03
CA SER A 333 9.33 0.72 8.39
C SER A 333 9.38 -0.31 7.26
N GLY A 334 9.51 -1.57 7.63
CA GLY A 334 9.44 -2.74 6.76
C GLY A 334 10.57 -2.90 5.74
N PRO A 335 10.33 -3.67 4.66
CA PRO A 335 9.05 -4.30 4.32
C PRO A 335 8.74 -5.55 5.16
N THR A 336 9.71 -6.04 5.94
CA THR A 336 9.53 -7.10 6.96
C THR A 336 10.32 -6.82 8.22
N ILE A 337 9.94 -7.48 9.32
CA ILE A 337 10.66 -7.39 10.60
C ILE A 337 12.09 -7.94 10.46
N VAL A 338 12.30 -9.00 9.67
CA VAL A 338 13.66 -9.52 9.44
C VAL A 338 14.53 -8.53 8.67
N ASP A 339 13.97 -7.76 7.73
CA ASP A 339 14.69 -6.70 7.03
C ASP A 339 15.05 -5.53 7.96
N GLU A 340 14.13 -5.13 8.85
CA GLU A 340 14.36 -4.07 9.86
C GLU A 340 15.47 -4.46 10.85
N ILE A 341 15.46 -5.71 11.34
CA ILE A 341 16.52 -6.23 12.20
C ILE A 341 17.82 -6.38 11.43
N ALA A 342 17.80 -6.76 10.16
CA ALA A 342 19.00 -6.79 9.33
C ALA A 342 19.63 -5.39 9.15
N ASN A 343 18.81 -4.37 8.89
CA ASN A 343 19.25 -2.98 8.82
C ASN A 343 19.89 -2.51 10.14
N SER A 344 19.23 -2.81 11.25
CA SER A 344 19.68 -2.44 12.59
C SER A 344 20.95 -3.19 13.01
N THR A 345 21.08 -4.45 12.61
CA THR A 345 22.28 -5.27 12.83
C THR A 345 23.48 -4.70 12.08
N PHE A 346 23.29 -4.29 10.83
CA PHE A 346 24.34 -3.66 10.03
C PHE A 346 24.80 -2.32 10.65
N TRP A 347 23.84 -1.48 11.05
CA TRP A 347 24.11 -0.23 11.76
C TRP A 347 24.87 -0.46 13.07
N LEU A 348 24.38 -1.36 13.93
CA LEU A 348 24.99 -1.66 15.22
C LEU A 348 26.41 -2.21 15.04
N GLY A 349 26.60 -3.16 14.13
CA GLY A 349 27.91 -3.75 13.86
C GLY A 349 28.93 -2.73 13.39
N LEU A 350 28.56 -1.85 12.45
CA LEU A 350 29.44 -0.78 12.00
C LEU A 350 29.75 0.23 13.10
N LEU A 351 28.75 0.61 13.89
CA LEU A 351 28.91 1.56 14.97
C LEU A 351 29.91 1.04 16.02
N ILE A 352 29.78 -0.24 16.40
CA ILE A 352 30.70 -0.90 17.35
C ILE A 352 32.08 -1.09 16.73
N PHE A 353 32.17 -1.43 15.44
CA PHE A 353 33.46 -1.54 14.75
C PHE A 353 34.23 -0.21 14.79
N TYR A 354 33.59 0.90 14.40
CA TYR A 354 34.26 2.20 14.36
C TYR A 354 34.57 2.74 15.76
N LYS A 355 33.71 2.47 16.75
CA LYS A 355 34.01 2.74 18.17
C LYS A 355 35.35 2.13 18.60
N ASN A 356 35.66 0.92 18.13
CA ASN A 356 36.88 0.20 18.46
C ASN A 356 38.02 0.40 17.43
N SER A 357 37.85 1.32 16.48
CA SER A 357 38.85 1.60 15.45
C SER A 357 39.87 2.63 15.92
N ASN A 358 40.96 2.78 15.17
CA ASN A 358 42.01 3.77 15.46
C ASN A 358 41.64 5.21 15.04
N ILE A 359 40.37 5.49 14.73
CA ILE A 359 39.90 6.81 14.33
C ILE A 359 39.54 7.61 15.58
N ASN A 360 40.44 8.49 16.02
CA ASN A 360 40.19 9.38 17.16
C ASN A 360 39.30 10.56 16.77
N GLU A 361 39.63 11.23 15.66
CA GLU A 361 38.90 12.39 15.14
C GLU A 361 38.42 12.12 13.72
N ILE A 362 37.10 12.11 13.53
CA ILE A 362 36.51 11.78 12.25
C ILE A 362 36.77 12.85 11.17
N SER A 363 37.00 14.10 11.60
CA SER A 363 37.33 15.21 10.70
C SER A 363 38.59 14.97 9.88
N ASP A 364 39.51 14.12 10.38
CA ASP A 364 40.79 13.83 9.74
C ASP A 364 40.62 12.86 8.56
N VAL A 365 39.55 12.05 8.58
CA VAL A 365 39.26 11.06 7.54
C VAL A 365 38.11 11.46 6.63
N MET A 366 37.17 12.29 7.09
CA MET A 366 36.00 12.72 6.31
C MET A 366 35.46 14.09 6.74
N LYS A 367 35.16 14.95 5.76
CA LYS A 367 34.46 16.21 5.99
C LYS A 367 32.99 15.95 6.33
N PHE A 368 32.41 16.72 7.26
CA PHE A 368 31.00 16.58 7.63
C PHE A 368 30.06 16.72 6.43
N ASP A 369 30.36 17.67 5.53
CA ASP A 369 29.59 17.87 4.31
C ASP A 369 29.59 16.67 3.38
N ASP A 370 30.69 15.91 3.33
CA ASP A 370 30.76 14.69 2.51
C ASP A 370 29.83 13.61 3.10
N ALA A 371 29.80 13.43 4.42
CA ALA A 371 28.87 12.53 5.09
C ALA A 371 27.40 12.94 4.84
N ARG A 372 27.11 14.23 4.94
CA ARG A 372 25.78 14.81 4.70
C ARG A 372 25.33 14.62 3.25
N ILE A 373 26.20 14.89 2.27
CA ILE A 373 25.91 14.69 0.85
C ILE A 373 25.69 13.20 0.56
N ASN A 374 26.52 12.32 1.14
CA ASN A 374 26.34 10.88 0.98
C ASN A 374 24.97 10.43 1.50
N PHE A 375 24.50 10.96 2.63
CA PHE A 375 23.19 10.63 3.19
C PHE A 375 22.04 10.97 2.23
N TYR A 376 22.02 12.19 1.68
CA TYR A 376 21.00 12.58 0.71
C TYR A 376 21.14 11.83 -0.62
N SER A 377 22.36 11.51 -1.04
CA SER A 377 22.61 10.68 -2.22
C SER A 377 22.05 9.27 -2.03
N ALA A 378 22.21 8.68 -0.85
CA ALA A 378 21.62 7.39 -0.49
C ALA A 378 20.09 7.46 -0.44
N ALA A 379 19.50 8.54 0.10
CA ALA A 379 18.05 8.72 0.11
C ALA A 379 17.48 8.84 -1.32
N GLN A 380 18.15 9.57 -2.21
CA GLN A 380 17.72 9.76 -3.59
C GLN A 380 17.91 8.51 -4.45
N GLN A 381 19.13 7.97 -4.48
CA GLN A 381 19.57 6.94 -5.42
C GLN A 381 19.56 5.52 -4.84
N GLY A 382 19.35 5.38 -3.52
CA GLY A 382 19.34 4.08 -2.86
C GLY A 382 20.69 3.37 -2.99
N ILE A 383 20.64 2.10 -3.36
CA ILE A 383 21.81 1.22 -3.42
C ILE A 383 22.75 1.55 -4.59
N ASP A 384 22.28 2.29 -5.59
CA ASP A 384 23.07 2.72 -6.76
C ASP A 384 23.81 4.05 -6.52
N ALA A 385 23.76 4.60 -5.29
CA ALA A 385 24.46 5.83 -4.94
C ALA A 385 25.99 5.70 -5.05
N THR A 386 26.64 6.83 -5.36
CA THR A 386 28.10 6.98 -5.24
C THR A 386 28.43 7.86 -4.04
N PHE A 387 29.35 7.42 -3.20
CA PHE A 387 29.78 8.14 -2.01
C PHE A 387 31.17 8.73 -2.16
N LYS A 388 31.38 9.88 -1.51
CA LYS A 388 32.70 10.39 -1.19
C LYS A 388 33.07 9.90 0.21
N TRP A 389 33.89 8.85 0.25
CA TRP A 389 34.26 8.15 1.48
C TRP A 389 35.57 8.72 2.08
N PHE A 390 36.28 7.92 2.87
CA PHE A 390 37.52 8.34 3.53
C PHE A 390 38.54 8.95 2.58
N HIS A 391 39.17 10.02 3.05
CA HIS A 391 40.16 10.83 2.34
C HIS A 391 39.67 11.33 0.97
N GLY A 392 38.35 11.52 0.83
CA GLY A 392 37.72 12.03 -0.39
C GLY A 392 37.62 11.03 -1.54
N LYS A 393 37.93 9.75 -1.32
CA LYS A 393 37.81 8.70 -2.34
C LYS A 393 36.36 8.52 -2.76
N ARG A 394 36.09 8.57 -4.07
CA ARG A 394 34.77 8.24 -4.61
C ARG A 394 34.62 6.72 -4.75
N ILE A 395 33.51 6.17 -4.27
CA ILE A 395 33.22 4.73 -4.31
C ILE A 395 31.71 4.48 -4.45
N GLU A 396 31.33 3.49 -5.25
CA GLU A 396 29.94 3.03 -5.34
C GLU A 396 29.51 2.42 -4.00
N ALA A 397 28.29 2.72 -3.55
CA ALA A 397 27.75 2.22 -2.30
C ALA A 397 27.86 0.69 -2.22
N ARG A 398 27.47 -0.03 -3.29
CA ARG A 398 27.55 -1.50 -3.36
C ARG A 398 28.95 -2.05 -3.10
N LYS A 399 29.96 -1.49 -3.77
CA LYS A 399 31.36 -1.92 -3.63
C LYS A 399 31.85 -1.68 -2.21
N LEU A 400 31.56 -0.50 -1.66
CA LEU A 400 31.91 -0.16 -0.27
C LEU A 400 31.23 -1.11 0.72
N ILE A 401 29.93 -1.37 0.55
CA ILE A 401 29.13 -2.19 1.45
C ILE A 401 29.61 -3.64 1.44
N LEU A 402 29.72 -4.25 0.25
CA LEU A 402 30.10 -5.67 0.10
C LEU A 402 31.54 -5.94 0.54
N ASN A 403 32.48 -5.11 0.08
CA ASN A 403 33.91 -5.42 0.22
C ASN A 403 34.51 -4.91 1.53
N GLU A 404 33.93 -3.86 2.12
CA GLU A 404 34.50 -3.24 3.32
C GLU A 404 33.55 -3.28 4.51
N LEU A 405 32.31 -2.83 4.36
CA LEU A 405 31.46 -2.54 5.52
C LEU A 405 30.79 -3.77 6.11
N ILE A 406 30.33 -4.74 5.31
CA ILE A 406 29.75 -5.99 5.85
C ILE A 406 30.79 -6.77 6.69
N PRO A 407 32.04 -6.98 6.23
CA PRO A 407 33.07 -7.60 7.06
C PRO A 407 33.35 -6.83 8.36
N LYS A 408 33.44 -5.49 8.28
CA LYS A 408 33.63 -4.62 9.45
C LYS A 408 32.47 -4.74 10.45
N ALA A 409 31.23 -4.78 9.96
CA ALA A 409 30.05 -4.98 10.80
C ALA A 409 30.09 -6.32 11.54
N ALA A 410 30.51 -7.40 10.86
CA ALA A 410 30.65 -8.73 11.47
C ALA A 410 31.70 -8.75 12.59
N ILE A 411 32.83 -8.05 12.40
CA ILE A 411 33.87 -7.88 13.43
C ILE A 411 33.32 -7.10 14.62
N GLY A 412 32.61 -5.99 14.37
CA GLY A 412 32.00 -5.18 15.43
C GLY A 412 31.00 -5.99 16.27
N LEU A 413 30.09 -6.73 15.64
CA LEU A 413 29.11 -7.58 16.35
C LEU A 413 29.78 -8.72 17.13
N SER A 414 30.81 -9.34 16.55
CA SER A 414 31.59 -10.39 17.24
C SER A 414 32.26 -9.83 18.50
N SER A 415 32.76 -8.59 18.47
CA SER A 415 33.45 -7.96 19.62
C SER A 415 32.55 -7.73 20.85
N ILE A 416 31.24 -7.74 20.67
CA ILE A 416 30.24 -7.66 21.75
C ILE A 416 29.49 -8.99 21.96
N ASN A 417 30.08 -10.11 21.51
CA ASN A 417 29.60 -11.47 21.73
C ASN A 417 28.21 -11.78 21.16
N ILE A 418 27.78 -11.11 20.09
CA ILE A 418 26.57 -11.53 19.35
C ILE A 418 26.81 -12.90 18.72
N LYS A 419 25.81 -13.78 18.77
CA LYS A 419 25.91 -15.15 18.21
C LYS A 419 26.25 -15.10 16.72
N SER A 420 27.20 -15.94 16.30
CA SER A 420 27.58 -16.11 14.90
C SER A 420 26.39 -16.37 13.97
N LYS A 421 25.42 -17.18 14.41
CA LYS A 421 24.18 -17.46 13.68
C LYS A 421 23.34 -16.21 13.41
N ASP A 422 23.26 -15.29 14.37
CA ASP A 422 22.51 -14.03 14.20
C ASP A 422 23.30 -13.08 13.26
N ILE A 423 24.61 -12.99 13.43
CA ILE A 423 25.50 -12.22 12.54
C ILE A 423 25.35 -12.70 11.09
N GLU A 424 25.48 -14.00 10.87
CA GLU A 424 25.36 -14.63 9.55
C GLU A 424 23.98 -14.40 8.95
N LYS A 425 22.91 -14.70 9.69
CA LYS A 425 21.53 -14.52 9.24
C LYS A 425 21.28 -13.09 8.74
N TYR A 426 21.57 -12.10 9.57
CA TYR A 426 21.18 -10.72 9.29
C TYR A 426 22.12 -10.01 8.31
N LEU A 427 23.43 -10.21 8.42
CA LEU A 427 24.37 -9.61 7.46
C LEU A 427 24.30 -10.26 6.09
N ASN A 428 23.94 -11.55 5.99
CA ASN A 428 23.71 -12.17 4.69
C ASN A 428 22.50 -11.54 3.97
N ILE A 429 21.46 -11.13 4.68
CA ILE A 429 20.34 -10.38 4.07
C ILE A 429 20.83 -9.05 3.47
N ILE A 430 21.72 -8.33 4.14
CA ILE A 430 22.32 -7.08 3.63
C ILE A 430 23.20 -7.38 2.40
N LYS A 431 23.99 -8.45 2.46
CA LYS A 431 24.83 -8.92 1.36
C LYS A 431 24.00 -9.27 0.12
N GLU A 432 22.96 -10.08 0.26
CA GLU A 432 22.11 -10.51 -0.85
C GLU A 432 21.34 -9.33 -1.45
N ARG A 433 20.74 -8.45 -0.63
CA ARG A 433 20.10 -7.20 -1.11
C ARG A 433 21.06 -6.34 -1.93
N THR A 434 22.30 -6.19 -1.45
CA THR A 434 23.32 -5.37 -2.12
C THR A 434 23.83 -6.01 -3.42
N THR A 435 23.99 -7.34 -3.41
CA THR A 435 24.46 -8.12 -4.57
C THR A 435 23.44 -8.10 -5.68
N THR A 436 22.19 -8.46 -5.37
CA THR A 436 21.05 -8.54 -6.29
C THR A 436 20.42 -7.19 -6.64
N ARG A 437 20.82 -6.11 -5.95
CA ARG A 437 20.23 -4.76 -6.02
C ARG A 437 18.75 -4.71 -5.67
N ARG A 438 18.26 -5.66 -4.86
CA ARG A 438 16.83 -5.76 -4.52
C ARG A 438 16.58 -5.37 -3.07
N ASN A 439 16.41 -4.07 -2.82
CA ASN A 439 15.86 -3.55 -1.56
C ASN A 439 14.35 -3.26 -1.71
N GLY A 440 13.69 -2.80 -0.64
CA GLY A 440 12.25 -2.54 -0.65
C GLY A 440 11.82 -1.52 -1.70
N SER A 441 12.61 -0.46 -1.86
CA SER A 441 12.33 0.57 -2.87
C SER A 441 12.45 0.05 -4.29
N ARG A 442 13.52 -0.69 -4.59
CA ARG A 442 13.72 -1.27 -5.92
C ARG A 442 12.63 -2.27 -6.26
N TRP A 443 12.26 -3.13 -5.31
CA TRP A 443 11.18 -4.09 -5.52
C TRP A 443 9.83 -3.42 -5.80
N ILE A 444 9.48 -2.34 -5.06
CA ILE A 444 8.25 -1.57 -5.32
C ILE A 444 8.27 -0.94 -6.73
N ILE A 445 9.37 -0.32 -7.13
CA ILE A 445 9.51 0.31 -8.46
C ILE A 445 9.46 -0.72 -9.58
N ASP A 446 10.21 -1.82 -9.48
CA ASP A 446 10.22 -2.89 -10.48
C ASP A 446 8.84 -3.53 -10.64
N SER A 447 8.13 -3.71 -9.52
CA SER A 447 6.75 -4.21 -9.51
C SER A 447 5.79 -3.22 -10.17
N TYR A 448 5.95 -1.93 -9.89
CA TYR A 448 5.12 -0.90 -10.50
C TYR A 448 5.34 -0.79 -12.00
N ASP A 449 6.59 -0.76 -12.47
CA ASP A 449 6.91 -0.69 -13.89
C ASP A 449 6.40 -1.93 -14.64
N THR A 450 6.49 -3.12 -14.03
CA THR A 450 5.94 -4.35 -14.61
C THR A 450 4.41 -4.33 -14.69
N LEU A 451 3.74 -3.95 -13.61
CA LEU A 451 2.27 -3.98 -13.52
C LEU A 451 1.60 -2.85 -14.30
N SER A 452 2.19 -1.66 -14.32
CA SER A 452 1.60 -0.47 -14.97
C SER A 452 1.54 -0.58 -16.49
N ASN A 453 2.36 -1.47 -17.08
CA ASN A 453 2.27 -1.83 -18.49
C ASN A 453 1.04 -2.67 -18.84
N LYS A 454 0.46 -3.39 -17.86
CA LYS A 454 -0.66 -4.32 -18.06
C LYS A 454 -1.96 -3.86 -17.43
N PHE A 455 -1.88 -3.12 -16.32
CA PHE A 455 -3.00 -2.76 -15.48
C PHE A 455 -3.05 -1.25 -15.23
N SER A 456 -4.20 -0.77 -14.75
CA SER A 456 -4.32 0.62 -14.33
C SER A 456 -3.33 0.93 -13.20
N LYS A 457 -2.87 2.17 -13.13
CA LYS A 457 -2.04 2.67 -12.02
C LYS A 457 -2.60 2.27 -10.65
N GLN A 458 -3.92 2.35 -10.48
CA GLN A 458 -4.54 2.02 -9.20
C GLN A 458 -4.49 0.55 -8.86
N ASN A 459 -4.73 -0.32 -9.84
CA ASN A 459 -4.58 -1.75 -9.66
C ASN A 459 -3.12 -2.10 -9.35
N SER A 460 -2.15 -1.49 -10.04
CA SER A 460 -0.71 -1.71 -9.78
C SER A 460 -0.33 -1.39 -8.34
N LEU A 461 -0.71 -0.21 -7.82
CA LEU A 461 -0.42 0.19 -6.43
C LEU A 461 -1.10 -0.73 -5.41
N THR A 462 -2.34 -1.11 -5.70
CA THR A 462 -3.12 -2.02 -4.84
C THR A 462 -2.47 -3.41 -4.79
N THR A 463 -2.06 -3.96 -5.93
CA THR A 463 -1.34 -5.23 -6.02
C THR A 463 -0.03 -5.18 -5.24
N ILE A 464 0.78 -4.13 -5.43
CA ILE A 464 2.04 -3.97 -4.69
C ILE A 464 1.79 -4.01 -3.19
N THR A 465 0.78 -3.27 -2.73
CA THR A 465 0.44 -3.21 -1.30
C THR A 465 -0.03 -4.57 -0.78
N ALA A 466 -0.84 -5.30 -1.54
CA ALA A 466 -1.29 -6.64 -1.20
C ALA A 466 -0.12 -7.64 -1.10
N GLU A 467 0.82 -7.58 -2.05
CA GLU A 467 1.97 -8.46 -2.10
C GLU A 467 3.00 -8.16 -0.99
N ILE A 468 3.16 -6.90 -0.57
CA ILE A 468 3.94 -6.56 0.63
C ILE A 468 3.38 -7.32 1.84
N ILE A 469 2.07 -7.26 2.06
CA ILE A 469 1.42 -7.90 3.21
C ILE A 469 1.53 -9.42 3.14
N ARG A 470 1.36 -9.99 1.94
CA ARG A 470 1.47 -11.43 1.71
C ARG A 470 2.86 -11.94 2.12
N ASN A 471 3.92 -11.27 1.67
CA ASN A 471 5.27 -11.68 1.96
C ASN A 471 5.70 -11.34 3.41
N GLN A 472 5.20 -10.22 3.96
CA GLN A 472 5.39 -9.81 5.35
C GLN A 472 4.86 -10.86 6.33
N LYS A 473 3.71 -11.51 6.05
CA LYS A 473 3.13 -12.57 6.89
C LYS A 473 4.09 -13.73 7.14
N ASN A 474 4.95 -14.04 6.17
CA ASN A 474 5.95 -15.10 6.26
C ASN A 474 7.33 -14.60 6.73
N ASN A 475 7.44 -13.29 7.02
CA ASN A 475 8.67 -12.61 7.42
C ASN A 475 9.86 -12.95 6.49
N GLN A 476 9.61 -13.03 5.19
CA GLN A 476 10.63 -13.32 4.18
C GLN A 476 11.35 -12.04 3.79
N PRO A 477 12.69 -12.02 3.69
CA PRO A 477 13.42 -10.80 3.35
C PRO A 477 13.18 -10.38 1.90
N VAL A 478 13.05 -9.08 1.64
CA VAL A 478 12.59 -8.57 0.33
C VAL A 478 13.41 -8.98 -0.89
N HIS A 479 14.69 -9.31 -0.73
CA HIS A 479 15.51 -9.77 -1.85
C HIS A 479 15.06 -11.13 -2.40
N THR A 480 14.27 -11.91 -1.66
CA THR A 480 13.74 -13.20 -2.12
C THR A 480 12.37 -13.09 -2.78
N TRP A 481 11.77 -11.90 -2.83
CA TRP A 481 10.41 -11.74 -3.33
C TRP A 481 10.39 -11.71 -4.86
N ASP A 482 9.38 -12.38 -5.42
CA ASP A 482 9.09 -12.33 -6.84
C ASP A 482 8.43 -11.00 -7.23
N ILE A 483 8.58 -10.63 -8.50
CA ILE A 483 7.87 -9.48 -9.08
C ILE A 483 6.46 -9.92 -9.47
N PRO A 484 5.40 -9.32 -8.91
CA PRO A 484 4.03 -9.69 -9.22
C PRO A 484 3.68 -9.44 -10.69
N GLN A 485 2.99 -10.42 -11.29
CA GLN A 485 2.60 -10.38 -12.71
C GLN A 485 1.11 -10.13 -12.93
N ASN A 486 0.28 -10.38 -11.91
CA ASN A 486 -1.18 -10.35 -12.00
C ASN A 486 -1.75 -9.28 -11.06
N SER A 487 -2.89 -8.69 -11.42
CA SER A 487 -3.55 -7.71 -10.55
C SER A 487 -4.44 -8.38 -9.50
N VAL A 488 -4.46 -7.82 -8.29
CA VAL A 488 -5.50 -8.12 -7.31
C VAL A 488 -6.82 -7.46 -7.69
N VAL A 489 -7.93 -8.07 -7.29
CA VAL A 489 -9.27 -7.51 -7.48
C VAL A 489 -9.51 -6.40 -6.46
N ILE A 490 -10.06 -5.28 -6.91
CA ILE A 490 -10.53 -4.21 -6.02
C ILE A 490 -12.01 -4.48 -5.71
N ASN A 491 -12.35 -4.56 -4.43
CA ASN A 491 -13.72 -4.74 -3.97
C ASN A 491 -14.49 -3.44 -4.11
N ASN A 492 -15.75 -3.52 -4.56
CA ASN A 492 -16.63 -2.36 -4.72
C ASN A 492 -15.98 -1.18 -5.45
N PRO A 493 -15.47 -1.37 -6.68
CA PRO A 493 -14.68 -0.34 -7.36
C PRO A 493 -15.46 0.96 -7.61
N SER A 494 -16.80 0.91 -7.63
CA SER A 494 -17.68 2.08 -7.70
C SER A 494 -17.54 3.04 -6.50
N GLN A 495 -17.01 2.58 -5.36
CA GLN A 495 -16.77 3.38 -4.16
C GLN A 495 -15.39 4.05 -4.13
N LEU A 496 -14.51 3.74 -5.09
CA LEU A 496 -13.21 4.42 -5.21
C LEU A 496 -13.40 5.92 -5.43
N LEU A 497 -12.45 6.70 -4.95
CA LEU A 497 -12.46 8.15 -5.11
C LEU A 497 -12.05 8.54 -6.54
N ILE A 498 -12.59 9.66 -7.00
CA ILE A 498 -12.28 10.20 -8.33
C ILE A 498 -10.79 10.52 -8.49
N GLU A 499 -10.10 10.96 -7.43
CA GLU A 499 -8.66 11.21 -7.48
C GLU A 499 -7.82 9.97 -7.85
N GLU A 500 -8.35 8.76 -7.64
CA GLU A 500 -7.67 7.48 -7.89
C GLU A 500 -7.72 7.09 -9.37
N CYS A 501 -8.76 7.52 -10.09
CA CYS A 501 -9.00 7.10 -11.47
C CYS A 501 -8.97 8.26 -12.48
N MET A 502 -8.93 9.52 -12.03
CA MET A 502 -8.90 10.66 -12.93
C MET A 502 -7.60 10.75 -13.73
N GLU A 503 -7.73 11.18 -14.98
CA GLU A 503 -6.62 11.53 -15.84
C GLU A 503 -6.09 12.91 -15.44
N ARG A 504 -4.78 13.00 -15.27
CA ARG A 504 -4.07 14.25 -14.94
C ARG A 504 -3.23 14.79 -16.10
N ASP A 505 -3.11 14.01 -17.18
CA ASP A 505 -2.52 14.46 -18.44
C ASP A 505 -3.66 14.95 -19.37
N ILE A 506 -3.89 16.25 -19.35
CA ILE A 506 -5.13 16.87 -19.85
C ILE A 506 -4.85 18.05 -20.78
N ASN A 507 -5.62 18.08 -21.86
CA ASN A 507 -5.64 19.20 -22.79
C ASN A 507 -6.62 20.24 -22.23
N SER A 508 -6.09 21.37 -21.78
CA SER A 508 -6.87 22.57 -21.42
C SER A 508 -6.39 23.75 -22.26
N ILE A 509 -7.23 24.79 -22.34
CA ILE A 509 -6.92 25.99 -23.11
C ILE A 509 -7.31 27.25 -22.35
N ASN A 510 -6.60 28.35 -22.58
CA ASN A 510 -6.90 29.60 -21.91
C ASN A 510 -8.17 30.23 -22.49
N GLU A 511 -8.98 30.85 -21.64
CA GLU A 511 -10.19 31.56 -22.07
C GLU A 511 -9.91 32.74 -23.02
N ASN A 512 -8.70 33.29 -23.00
CA ASN A 512 -8.28 34.38 -23.87
C ASN A 512 -7.52 33.91 -25.12
N ASP A 513 -7.32 32.60 -25.30
CA ASP A 513 -6.71 32.07 -26.52
C ASP A 513 -7.68 32.16 -27.71
N VAL A 514 -7.11 32.11 -28.91
CA VAL A 514 -7.84 32.14 -30.18
C VAL A 514 -8.39 30.74 -30.50
N PHE A 515 -9.63 30.65 -31.00
CA PHE A 515 -10.30 29.38 -31.27
C PHE A 515 -9.52 28.46 -32.24
N ASN A 516 -8.76 29.03 -33.18
CA ASN A 516 -7.90 28.25 -34.09
C ASN A 516 -6.93 27.33 -33.35
N LEU A 517 -6.38 27.74 -32.19
CA LEU A 517 -5.52 26.87 -31.38
C LEU A 517 -6.30 25.68 -30.84
N ALA A 518 -7.52 25.91 -30.32
CA ALA A 518 -8.41 24.84 -29.86
C ALA A 518 -8.69 23.81 -30.95
N VAL A 519 -8.94 24.28 -32.19
CA VAL A 519 -9.18 23.42 -33.35
C VAL A 519 -7.96 22.56 -33.68
N GLN A 520 -6.75 23.12 -33.69
CA GLN A 520 -5.53 22.35 -33.96
C GLN A 520 -5.29 21.26 -32.90
N ILE A 521 -5.39 21.62 -31.62
CA ILE A 521 -5.26 20.66 -30.52
C ILE A 521 -6.34 19.57 -30.62
N ASN A 522 -7.58 19.93 -30.96
CA ASN A 522 -8.65 18.96 -31.15
C ASN A 522 -8.36 18.00 -32.32
N ASN A 523 -7.80 18.50 -33.43
CA ASN A 523 -7.41 17.67 -34.57
C ASN A 523 -6.27 16.69 -34.21
N TRP A 524 -5.31 17.12 -33.38
CA TRP A 524 -4.23 16.23 -32.93
C TRP A 524 -4.69 15.18 -31.94
N THR A 525 -5.63 15.54 -31.05
CA THR A 525 -5.98 14.72 -29.88
C THR A 525 -7.27 13.93 -30.05
N GLN A 526 -8.11 14.31 -31.03
CA GLN A 526 -9.38 13.67 -31.39
C GLN A 526 -10.35 13.50 -30.21
N LYS A 527 -10.29 14.42 -29.21
CA LYS A 527 -11.12 14.35 -28.00
C LYS A 527 -12.52 14.93 -28.18
N ASN A 528 -12.71 15.87 -29.11
CA ASN A 528 -13.96 16.60 -29.38
C ASN A 528 -14.53 17.35 -28.16
N TYR A 529 -13.66 17.64 -27.19
CA TYR A 529 -13.95 18.51 -26.07
C TYR A 529 -12.65 19.15 -25.54
N MET A 530 -12.78 20.28 -24.86
CA MET A 530 -11.65 20.95 -24.21
C MET A 530 -12.11 21.72 -22.99
N VAL A 531 -11.37 21.61 -21.89
CA VAL A 531 -11.65 22.39 -20.67
C VAL A 531 -11.01 23.77 -20.82
N VAL A 532 -11.80 24.82 -20.56
CA VAL A 532 -11.32 26.21 -20.64
C VAL A 532 -10.99 26.70 -19.23
N VAL A 533 -9.79 27.24 -19.08
CA VAL A 533 -9.26 27.78 -17.82
C VAL A 533 -8.83 29.24 -17.99
N ASN A 534 -8.74 29.98 -16.89
CA ASN A 534 -8.10 31.30 -16.89
C ASN A 534 -6.62 31.24 -16.51
N ASN A 535 -5.93 32.39 -16.48
CA ASN A 535 -4.53 32.51 -16.10
C ASN A 535 -4.20 32.00 -14.68
N LYS A 536 -5.20 31.85 -13.81
CA LYS A 536 -5.04 31.31 -12.45
C LYS A 536 -5.24 29.78 -12.41
N GLY A 537 -5.56 29.14 -13.54
CA GLY A 537 -5.90 27.71 -13.61
C GLY A 537 -7.33 27.38 -13.17
N ASN A 538 -8.17 28.39 -12.92
CA ASN A 538 -9.57 28.16 -12.57
C ASN A 538 -10.36 27.77 -13.81
N ILE A 539 -11.27 26.80 -13.68
CA ILE A 539 -12.18 26.45 -14.75
C ILE A 539 -13.19 27.58 -15.03
N THR A 540 -13.34 27.98 -16.28
CA THR A 540 -14.27 29.05 -16.69
C THR A 540 -15.28 28.62 -17.74
N GLY A 541 -14.98 27.57 -18.50
CA GLY A 541 -15.88 27.03 -19.52
C GLY A 541 -15.47 25.68 -20.08
N ILE A 542 -16.20 25.24 -21.10
CA ILE A 542 -15.93 24.02 -21.84
C ILE A 542 -16.26 24.22 -23.32
N LEU A 543 -15.43 23.65 -24.19
CA LEU A 543 -15.71 23.47 -25.61
C LEU A 543 -16.17 22.02 -25.79
N ASN A 544 -17.33 21.82 -26.41
CA ASN A 544 -17.89 20.51 -26.71
C ASN A 544 -17.96 20.31 -28.23
N GLN A 545 -18.45 19.15 -28.67
CA GLN A 545 -18.60 18.83 -30.08
C GLN A 545 -19.46 19.87 -30.84
N GLU A 546 -20.49 20.43 -30.23
CA GLU A 546 -21.32 21.48 -30.86
C GLU A 546 -20.49 22.71 -31.25
N VAL A 547 -19.56 23.14 -30.39
CA VAL A 547 -18.65 24.25 -30.71
C VAL A 547 -17.66 23.87 -31.80
N PHE A 548 -17.08 22.66 -31.73
CA PHE A 548 -16.09 22.20 -32.72
C PHE A 548 -16.69 21.86 -34.09
N SER A 549 -18.01 21.62 -34.18
CA SER A 549 -18.72 21.33 -35.43
C SER A 549 -19.47 22.54 -36.00
N ASN A 550 -19.45 23.69 -35.33
CA ASN A 550 -20.12 24.90 -35.80
C ASN A 550 -19.35 25.54 -36.97
N VAL A 551 -19.94 25.51 -38.17
CA VAL A 551 -19.34 26.01 -39.42
C VAL A 551 -18.95 27.49 -39.33
N ASP A 552 -19.79 28.33 -38.71
CA ASP A 552 -19.52 29.76 -38.57
C ASP A 552 -18.30 30.01 -37.68
N TYR A 553 -18.19 29.28 -36.58
CA TYR A 553 -17.03 29.37 -35.68
C TYR A 553 -15.76 28.87 -36.37
N ILE A 554 -15.84 27.78 -37.13
CA ILE A 554 -14.70 27.23 -37.86
C ILE A 554 -14.21 28.22 -38.93
N ASN A 555 -15.12 28.87 -39.66
CA ASN A 555 -14.79 29.84 -40.69
C ASN A 555 -14.10 31.08 -40.11
N LYS A 556 -14.55 31.56 -38.94
CA LYS A 556 -14.00 32.72 -38.22
C LYS A 556 -12.99 32.36 -37.14
N ARG A 557 -12.44 31.14 -37.15
CA ARG A 557 -11.64 30.60 -36.03
C ARG A 557 -10.40 31.41 -35.66
N LYS A 558 -9.87 32.24 -36.56
CA LYS A 558 -8.71 33.10 -36.31
C LYS A 558 -9.06 34.38 -35.56
N ASP A 559 -10.34 34.77 -35.56
CA ASP A 559 -10.80 36.06 -35.03
C ASP A 559 -11.65 35.91 -33.77
N ILE A 560 -12.02 34.67 -33.41
CA ILE A 560 -12.85 34.37 -32.23
C ILE A 560 -11.97 34.05 -31.01
N VAL A 561 -12.27 34.70 -29.89
CA VAL A 561 -11.68 34.37 -28.59
C VAL A 561 -12.53 33.30 -27.89
N ILE A 562 -11.89 32.33 -27.25
CA ILE A 562 -12.57 31.17 -26.65
C ILE A 562 -13.67 31.56 -25.65
N LYS A 563 -13.47 32.59 -24.82
CA LYS A 563 -14.46 33.05 -23.84
C LYS A 563 -15.81 33.49 -24.44
N GLU A 564 -15.84 33.81 -25.74
CA GLU A 564 -17.03 34.25 -26.46
C GLU A 564 -17.92 33.08 -26.87
N ILE A 565 -17.31 31.92 -27.17
CA ILE A 565 -17.99 30.73 -27.69
C ILE A 565 -18.06 29.56 -26.70
N MET A 566 -17.32 29.63 -25.58
CA MET A 566 -17.33 28.56 -24.59
C MET A 566 -18.67 28.43 -23.87
N LYS A 567 -19.03 27.20 -23.50
CA LYS A 567 -20.14 26.97 -22.58
C LYS A 567 -19.70 27.27 -21.16
N LYS A 568 -20.23 28.36 -20.60
CA LYS A 568 -19.92 28.84 -19.24
C LYS A 568 -20.51 27.89 -18.18
N ARG A 569 -19.88 27.87 -17.00
CA ARG A 569 -20.31 27.05 -15.84
C ARG A 569 -20.42 25.56 -16.17
N PRO A 570 -19.32 24.89 -16.55
CA PRO A 570 -19.33 23.46 -16.83
C PRO A 570 -19.73 22.67 -15.58
N LEU A 571 -20.33 21.50 -15.78
CA LEU A 571 -20.54 20.53 -14.70
C LEU A 571 -19.18 19.99 -14.26
N THR A 572 -18.93 19.97 -12.96
CA THR A 572 -17.64 19.54 -12.40
C THR A 572 -17.86 18.54 -11.28
N ILE A 573 -16.82 17.80 -10.91
CA ILE A 573 -16.84 16.88 -9.78
C ILE A 573 -15.65 17.11 -8.85
N SER A 574 -15.82 16.80 -7.56
CA SER A 574 -14.73 16.85 -6.59
C SER A 574 -13.82 15.63 -6.72
N PRO A 575 -12.49 15.75 -6.53
CA PRO A 575 -11.60 14.59 -6.41
C PRO A 575 -11.99 13.63 -5.27
N SER A 576 -12.68 14.15 -4.24
CA SER A 576 -13.19 13.38 -3.11
C SER A 576 -14.52 12.67 -3.34
N SER A 577 -15.16 12.88 -4.50
CA SER A 577 -16.38 12.15 -4.84
C SER A 577 -16.03 10.70 -5.20
N ASN A 578 -17.00 9.79 -5.13
CA ASN A 578 -16.82 8.41 -5.57
C ASN A 578 -17.23 8.21 -7.04
N ILE A 579 -16.78 7.10 -7.63
CA ILE A 579 -17.09 6.74 -9.01
C ILE A 579 -18.60 6.58 -9.24
N ALA A 580 -19.34 6.00 -8.29
CA ALA A 580 -20.79 5.82 -8.37
C ALA A 580 -21.53 7.16 -8.59
N HIS A 581 -21.22 8.18 -7.79
CA HIS A 581 -21.80 9.51 -7.93
C HIS A 581 -21.37 10.18 -9.25
N ALA A 582 -20.13 9.98 -9.70
CA ALA A 582 -19.69 10.50 -10.99
C ALA A 582 -20.51 9.91 -12.15
N LEU A 583 -20.75 8.61 -12.13
CA LEU A 583 -21.57 7.90 -13.12
C LEU A 583 -23.03 8.34 -13.07
N GLU A 584 -23.60 8.54 -11.87
CA GLU A 584 -24.94 9.08 -11.67
C GLU A 584 -25.09 10.46 -12.34
N ILE A 585 -24.15 11.39 -12.06
CA ILE A 585 -24.13 12.72 -12.69
C ILE A 585 -24.03 12.59 -14.22
N MET A 586 -23.10 11.77 -14.71
CA MET A 586 -22.87 11.57 -16.15
C MET A 586 -24.11 11.01 -16.86
N ASN A 587 -24.80 10.05 -16.23
CA ASN A 587 -26.02 9.43 -16.74
C ASN A 587 -27.19 10.41 -16.77
N HIS A 588 -27.44 11.09 -15.65
CA HIS A 588 -28.56 12.03 -15.52
C HIS A 588 -28.38 13.27 -16.41
N LYS A 589 -27.15 13.80 -16.51
CA LYS A 589 -26.84 14.99 -17.32
C LYS A 589 -26.45 14.66 -18.76
N LYS A 590 -26.42 13.38 -19.14
CA LYS A 590 -26.02 12.88 -20.47
C LYS A 590 -24.67 13.43 -20.95
N VAL A 591 -23.68 13.47 -20.05
CA VAL A 591 -22.32 13.92 -20.36
C VAL A 591 -21.34 12.75 -20.38
N GLY A 592 -20.42 12.75 -21.35
CA GLY A 592 -19.43 11.68 -21.51
C GLY A 592 -18.19 11.82 -20.60
N PHE A 593 -18.04 12.95 -19.93
CA PHE A 593 -16.92 13.23 -19.04
C PHE A 593 -17.26 14.34 -18.03
N LEU A 594 -16.47 14.43 -16.96
CA LEU A 594 -16.55 15.50 -15.96
C LEU A 594 -15.14 16.05 -15.67
N PRO A 595 -14.93 17.37 -15.81
CA PRO A 595 -13.79 18.06 -15.22
C PRO A 595 -13.76 17.89 -13.69
N VAL A 596 -12.60 17.55 -13.16
CA VAL A 596 -12.35 17.42 -11.73
C VAL A 596 -11.76 18.73 -11.20
N VAL A 597 -12.36 19.26 -10.15
CA VAL A 597 -12.05 20.59 -9.61
C VAL A 597 -11.86 20.53 -8.10
N GLU A 598 -10.80 21.17 -7.62
CA GLU A 598 -10.50 21.39 -6.20
C GLU A 598 -10.17 22.87 -6.01
N ASP A 599 -10.81 23.55 -5.05
CA ASP A 599 -10.61 24.99 -4.81
C ASP A 599 -10.72 25.89 -6.06
N LYS A 600 -11.64 25.55 -6.98
CA LYS A 600 -11.85 26.16 -8.32
C LYS A 600 -10.80 25.83 -9.37
N LEU A 601 -9.67 25.25 -8.98
CA LEU A 601 -8.61 24.82 -9.89
C LEU A 601 -9.01 23.56 -10.63
N PHE A 602 -8.75 23.54 -11.93
CA PHE A 602 -8.90 22.34 -12.74
C PHE A 602 -7.69 21.41 -12.52
N ILE A 603 -7.93 20.18 -12.04
CA ILE A 603 -6.87 19.26 -11.60
C ILE A 603 -6.88 17.90 -12.29
N GLY A 604 -7.89 17.62 -13.12
CA GLY A 604 -8.02 16.33 -13.79
C GLY A 604 -9.34 16.19 -14.53
N ILE A 605 -9.54 15.06 -15.20
CA ILE A 605 -10.77 14.73 -15.89
C ILE A 605 -11.13 13.25 -15.67
N VAL A 606 -12.42 12.95 -15.61
CA VAL A 606 -12.92 11.58 -15.64
C VAL A 606 -13.83 11.37 -16.83
N GLN A 607 -13.62 10.28 -17.55
CA GLN A 607 -14.40 9.94 -18.74
C GLN A 607 -15.30 8.74 -18.44
N LYS A 608 -16.57 8.83 -18.82
CA LYS A 608 -17.59 7.81 -18.56
C LYS A 608 -17.13 6.42 -19.03
N LYS A 609 -16.59 6.32 -20.25
CA LYS A 609 -16.10 5.05 -20.83
C LYS A 609 -15.01 4.36 -20.00
N LYS A 610 -14.26 5.10 -19.17
CA LYS A 610 -13.24 4.55 -18.26
C LYS A 610 -13.81 4.24 -16.87
N LEU A 611 -14.99 4.76 -16.56
CA LEU A 611 -15.69 4.52 -15.30
C LEU A 611 -16.73 3.39 -15.42
N THR A 612 -17.27 3.12 -16.61
CA THR A 612 -18.26 2.07 -16.87
C THR A 612 -17.74 0.67 -16.55
N GLN A 613 -16.42 0.44 -16.64
CA GLN A 613 -15.79 -0.81 -16.16
C GLN A 613 -15.90 -1.01 -14.63
N TYR A 614 -16.25 0.04 -13.89
CA TYR A 614 -16.46 0.04 -12.45
C TYR A 614 -17.96 0.16 -12.07
N GLU A 615 -18.86 0.16 -13.06
CA GLU A 615 -20.30 0.06 -12.82
C GLU A 615 -20.65 -1.33 -12.30
N ILE A 616 -20.87 -1.46 -10.99
CA ILE A 616 -21.55 -2.61 -10.39
C ILE A 616 -22.68 -2.09 -9.50
N ASN A 617 -23.88 -2.63 -9.74
CA ASN A 617 -25.15 -2.41 -9.05
C ASN A 617 -24.97 -2.24 -7.52
N THR A 618 -25.44 -1.11 -6.99
CA THR A 618 -25.28 -0.68 -5.59
C THR A 618 -26.08 -1.48 -4.56
N ASN A 619 -26.64 -2.64 -4.91
CA ASN A 619 -27.40 -3.49 -3.99
C ASN A 619 -26.79 -4.89 -3.95
N ASN A 620 -25.72 -5.07 -3.16
CA ASN A 620 -25.48 -6.26 -2.33
C ASN A 620 -24.14 -6.10 -1.59
N LYS A 621 -24.21 -5.76 -0.30
CA LYS A 621 -23.11 -5.94 0.65
C LYS A 621 -23.12 -7.39 1.11
N THR A 622 -22.16 -8.20 0.69
CA THR A 622 -21.77 -9.39 1.46
C THR A 622 -20.26 -9.61 1.32
N ASN A 623 -19.58 -9.58 2.46
CA ASN A 623 -18.16 -9.90 2.61
C ASN A 623 -17.88 -11.34 2.16
N THR A 624 -16.82 -11.57 1.40
CA THR A 624 -16.12 -12.87 1.41
C THR A 624 -14.62 -12.77 1.19
N ASN A 625 -13.94 -13.61 1.97
CA ASN A 625 -12.52 -13.86 2.01
C ASN A 625 -11.97 -14.48 0.72
N LEU A 626 -10.75 -14.06 0.35
CA LEU A 626 -9.82 -14.77 -0.55
C LEU A 626 -9.49 -16.18 -0.03
N ILE A 627 -9.33 -17.18 -0.92
CA ILE A 627 -8.27 -18.23 -0.96
C ILE A 627 -8.49 -19.17 -2.19
N ASN A 628 -7.38 -19.55 -2.86
CA ASN A 628 -7.18 -20.60 -3.88
C ASN A 628 -7.90 -20.48 -5.25
N GLN A 629 -7.22 -19.89 -6.24
CA GLN A 629 -7.74 -19.80 -7.61
C GLN A 629 -7.59 -21.14 -8.36
N PHE A 630 -8.71 -21.86 -8.39
CA PHE A 630 -9.09 -23.00 -9.24
C PHE A 630 -8.67 -24.40 -8.77
N GLU A 631 -9.17 -24.80 -7.61
CA GLU A 631 -9.46 -26.22 -7.35
C GLU A 631 -10.65 -26.66 -8.24
N ARG A 632 -10.63 -27.91 -8.77
CA ARG A 632 -11.70 -28.41 -9.66
C ARG A 632 -13.08 -28.40 -9.01
N VAL A 633 -13.13 -28.49 -7.69
CA VAL A 633 -14.36 -28.41 -6.90
C VAL A 633 -14.51 -26.99 -6.38
N ILE A 634 -15.53 -26.28 -6.87
CA ILE A 634 -15.88 -24.91 -6.43
C ILE A 634 -16.49 -24.97 -5.02
N GLY A 635 -17.30 -26.00 -4.77
CA GLY A 635 -17.91 -26.24 -3.48
C GLY A 635 -18.70 -27.54 -3.49
N ASN A 636 -18.98 -28.04 -2.30
CA ASN A 636 -19.83 -29.20 -2.10
C ASN A 636 -20.70 -29.02 -0.85
N TYR A 637 -21.93 -29.49 -0.93
CA TYR A 637 -22.86 -29.57 0.19
C TYR A 637 -23.41 -30.98 0.26
N HIS A 638 -23.47 -31.54 1.47
CA HIS A 638 -23.93 -32.90 1.71
C HIS A 638 -24.94 -32.94 2.86
N SER A 639 -25.99 -33.73 2.67
CA SER A 639 -26.94 -34.11 3.72
C SER A 639 -27.27 -35.60 3.60
N ASN A 640 -28.02 -36.16 4.55
CA ASN A 640 -28.34 -37.60 4.65
C ASN A 640 -29.32 -38.13 3.58
N ASN A 641 -29.30 -37.59 2.36
CA ASN A 641 -30.16 -37.98 1.25
C ASN A 641 -29.31 -38.46 0.05
N ASP A 642 -29.85 -39.41 -0.72
CA ASP A 642 -29.14 -40.08 -1.82
C ASP A 642 -29.21 -39.33 -3.15
N LYS A 643 -30.06 -38.29 -3.27
CA LYS A 643 -30.15 -37.40 -4.43
C LYS A 643 -28.92 -36.51 -4.54
N THR A 644 -28.33 -36.44 -5.74
CA THR A 644 -27.12 -35.65 -6.02
C THR A 644 -27.32 -34.80 -7.27
N ILE A 645 -27.02 -33.51 -7.18
CA ILE A 645 -26.93 -32.61 -8.34
C ILE A 645 -25.49 -32.15 -8.50
N ILE A 646 -24.95 -32.30 -9.71
CA ILE A 646 -23.61 -31.85 -10.09
C ILE A 646 -23.78 -30.72 -11.09
N PHE A 647 -23.33 -29.53 -10.73
CA PHE A 647 -23.24 -28.40 -11.64
C PHE A 647 -21.82 -28.28 -12.16
N ILE A 648 -21.67 -28.04 -13.47
CA ILE A 648 -20.37 -27.89 -14.12
C ILE A 648 -20.37 -26.55 -14.86
N GLY A 649 -19.40 -25.69 -14.58
CA GLY A 649 -19.17 -24.44 -15.30
C GLY A 649 -17.89 -24.50 -16.13
N ALA A 650 -17.80 -23.64 -17.15
CA ALA A 650 -16.63 -23.49 -18.01
C ALA A 650 -16.17 -24.80 -18.70
N LEU A 651 -17.12 -25.54 -19.29
CA LEU A 651 -16.80 -26.76 -20.03
C LEU A 651 -16.00 -26.45 -21.31
N HIS A 652 -16.32 -25.34 -21.99
CA HIS A 652 -15.45 -24.76 -23.02
C HIS A 652 -14.39 -23.82 -22.46
N GLY A 653 -14.17 -23.70 -21.15
CA GLY A 653 -13.16 -22.77 -20.60
C GLY A 653 -13.59 -21.30 -20.58
N ASN A 654 -13.86 -20.65 -21.72
CA ASN A 654 -14.19 -19.20 -21.79
C ASN A 654 -15.62 -18.83 -21.35
N GLU A 655 -16.29 -19.72 -20.62
CA GLU A 655 -17.68 -19.59 -20.18
C GLU A 655 -17.75 -19.38 -18.66
N ASN A 656 -17.26 -18.21 -18.24
CA ASN A 656 -16.98 -17.96 -16.83
C ASN A 656 -18.26 -17.78 -15.98
N SER A 657 -19.42 -17.51 -16.60
CA SER A 657 -20.60 -17.12 -15.84
C SER A 657 -21.16 -18.22 -14.95
N GLY A 658 -21.08 -19.49 -15.39
CA GLY A 658 -21.49 -20.64 -14.59
C GLY A 658 -20.58 -20.87 -13.38
N VAL A 659 -19.27 -20.63 -13.53
CA VAL A 659 -18.29 -20.74 -12.42
C VAL A 659 -18.56 -19.68 -11.37
N LEU A 660 -18.71 -18.42 -11.79
CA LEU A 660 -19.01 -17.29 -10.90
C LEU A 660 -20.36 -17.47 -10.18
N ALA A 661 -21.37 -18.00 -10.87
CA ALA A 661 -22.67 -18.30 -10.26
C ALA A 661 -22.57 -19.40 -9.20
N LEU A 662 -21.75 -20.43 -9.42
CA LEU A 662 -21.52 -21.50 -8.44
C LEU A 662 -20.74 -21.00 -7.21
N GLU A 663 -19.73 -20.14 -7.41
CA GLU A 663 -19.00 -19.51 -6.29
C GLU A 663 -19.95 -18.71 -5.40
N LYS A 664 -20.79 -17.86 -6.01
CA LYS A 664 -21.83 -17.11 -5.29
C LYS A 664 -22.80 -18.03 -4.56
N PHE A 665 -23.28 -19.08 -5.23
CA PHE A 665 -24.21 -20.05 -4.65
C PHE A 665 -23.64 -20.74 -3.40
N PHE A 666 -22.42 -21.29 -3.47
CA PHE A 666 -21.82 -21.99 -2.34
C PHE A 666 -21.43 -21.04 -1.20
N GLN A 667 -21.05 -19.82 -1.53
CA GLN A 667 -20.85 -18.76 -0.55
C GLN A 667 -22.15 -18.42 0.19
N GLU A 668 -23.24 -18.21 -0.55
CA GLU A 668 -24.55 -17.89 0.01
C GLU A 668 -25.06 -19.03 0.89
N LEU A 669 -24.88 -20.27 0.43
CA LEU A 669 -25.24 -21.46 1.19
C LEU A 669 -24.48 -21.58 2.52
N LYS A 670 -23.20 -21.18 2.55
CA LYS A 670 -22.38 -21.13 3.77
C LYS A 670 -22.78 -20.00 4.72
N ASN A 671 -23.20 -18.86 4.17
CA ASN A 671 -23.53 -17.67 4.95
C ASN A 671 -24.95 -17.70 5.54
N SER A 672 -25.91 -18.30 4.83
CA SER A 672 -27.35 -18.19 5.12
C SER A 672 -27.94 -19.39 5.87
N ASN A 673 -27.11 -20.33 6.33
CA ASN A 673 -27.51 -21.52 7.10
C ASN A 673 -28.68 -22.30 6.46
N ILE A 674 -28.74 -22.34 5.13
CA ILE A 674 -29.80 -22.97 4.35
C ILE A 674 -29.60 -24.50 4.39
N ASN A 675 -30.59 -25.22 4.92
CA ASN A 675 -30.58 -26.68 4.92
C ASN A 675 -31.15 -27.22 3.61
N LEU A 676 -30.29 -27.74 2.73
CA LEU A 676 -30.73 -28.47 1.55
C LEU A 676 -30.91 -29.96 1.85
N THR A 677 -31.84 -30.60 1.16
CA THR A 677 -32.01 -32.06 1.18
C THR A 677 -31.41 -32.67 -0.09
N GLY A 678 -30.33 -33.42 0.05
CA GLY A 678 -29.52 -33.94 -1.05
C GLY A 678 -28.04 -33.57 -0.95
N THR A 679 -27.29 -33.92 -1.98
CA THR A 679 -25.91 -33.51 -2.22
C THR A 679 -25.86 -32.55 -3.41
N VAL A 680 -25.15 -31.44 -3.29
CA VAL A 680 -24.89 -30.49 -4.39
C VAL A 680 -23.39 -30.33 -4.55
N ILE A 681 -22.88 -30.46 -5.77
CA ILE A 681 -21.45 -30.35 -6.08
C ILE A 681 -21.28 -29.36 -7.24
N GLY A 682 -20.42 -28.36 -7.08
CA GLY A 682 -20.01 -27.46 -8.16
C GLY A 682 -18.62 -27.79 -8.64
N LEU A 683 -18.48 -28.01 -9.94
CA LEU A 683 -17.22 -28.37 -10.59
C LEU A 683 -16.84 -27.38 -11.69
N ILE A 684 -15.53 -27.26 -11.92
CA ILE A 684 -14.97 -26.59 -13.09
C ILE A 684 -14.67 -27.63 -14.17
N GLY A 685 -15.06 -27.31 -15.41
CA GLY A 685 -14.86 -28.09 -16.62
C GLY A 685 -13.40 -28.10 -17.08
N ASN A 686 -13.03 -27.17 -17.96
CA ASN A 686 -11.67 -27.09 -18.52
C ASN A 686 -10.87 -25.99 -17.81
N ILE A 687 -10.11 -26.36 -16.77
CA ILE A 687 -9.37 -25.42 -15.91
C ILE A 687 -8.27 -24.70 -16.71
N ASN A 688 -7.59 -25.42 -17.60
CA ASN A 688 -6.50 -24.86 -18.38
C ASN A 688 -7.01 -23.85 -19.41
N ALA A 689 -8.09 -24.15 -20.12
CA ALA A 689 -8.73 -23.21 -21.05
C ALA A 689 -9.36 -22.02 -20.31
N LEU A 690 -9.99 -22.26 -19.15
CA LEU A 690 -10.55 -21.20 -18.28
C LEU A 690 -9.46 -20.20 -17.82
N LYS A 691 -8.30 -20.69 -17.36
CA LYS A 691 -7.16 -19.85 -16.95
C LYS A 691 -6.67 -18.92 -18.07
N ASN A 692 -6.76 -19.37 -19.31
CA ASN A 692 -6.34 -18.61 -20.49
C ASN A 692 -7.49 -17.81 -21.13
N ASN A 693 -8.71 -17.90 -20.59
CA ASN A 693 -9.94 -17.32 -21.15
C ASN A 693 -10.15 -17.71 -22.63
N GLN A 694 -9.89 -18.98 -22.96
CA GLN A 694 -10.01 -19.55 -24.31
C GLN A 694 -11.08 -20.66 -24.34
N ARG A 695 -11.64 -20.92 -25.54
CA ARG A 695 -12.64 -21.99 -25.75
C ARG A 695 -12.08 -23.41 -25.55
N TYR A 696 -10.78 -23.56 -25.78
CA TYR A 696 -9.97 -24.76 -25.57
C TYR A 696 -8.50 -24.39 -25.84
N ILE A 697 -7.56 -25.23 -25.44
CA ILE A 697 -6.13 -25.01 -25.73
C ILE A 697 -5.73 -25.64 -27.06
N GLU A 698 -6.08 -26.89 -27.28
CA GLU A 698 -5.74 -27.71 -28.45
C GLU A 698 -6.99 -28.26 -29.17
N GLU A 699 -7.96 -28.80 -28.43
CA GLU A 699 -9.18 -29.38 -29.01
C GLU A 699 -10.40 -29.10 -28.11
N ASP A 700 -11.55 -28.80 -28.71
CA ASP A 700 -12.78 -28.50 -27.96
C ASP A 700 -13.21 -29.68 -27.07
N MET A 701 -13.00 -29.52 -25.76
CA MET A 701 -13.26 -30.55 -24.75
C MET A 701 -14.71 -31.06 -24.79
N ASN A 702 -15.67 -30.20 -25.12
CA ASN A 702 -17.09 -30.55 -25.24
C ASN A 702 -17.47 -31.15 -26.62
N ARG A 703 -16.47 -31.60 -27.39
CA ARG A 703 -16.61 -32.41 -28.61
C ARG A 703 -15.83 -33.73 -28.51
N MET A 704 -15.26 -34.03 -27.34
CA MET A 704 -14.37 -35.17 -27.13
C MET A 704 -15.01 -36.36 -26.39
N TRP A 705 -16.25 -36.22 -25.91
CA TRP A 705 -16.96 -37.22 -25.09
C TRP A 705 -17.51 -38.39 -25.92
N THR A 706 -16.62 -39.18 -26.51
CA THR A 706 -16.97 -40.38 -27.29
C THR A 706 -16.21 -41.60 -26.78
N ASN A 707 -16.82 -42.79 -26.86
CA ASN A 707 -16.16 -44.05 -26.44
C ASN A 707 -14.80 -44.27 -27.12
N LYS A 708 -14.65 -43.85 -28.38
CA LYS A 708 -13.38 -43.93 -29.13
C LYS A 708 -12.31 -43.03 -28.52
N LYS A 709 -12.61 -41.76 -28.23
CA LYS A 709 -11.65 -40.80 -27.64
C LYS A 709 -11.40 -41.04 -26.15
N ILE A 710 -12.34 -41.63 -25.42
CA ILE A 710 -12.15 -41.99 -24.01
C ILE A 710 -11.23 -43.23 -23.89
N LYS A 711 -11.40 -44.23 -24.76
CA LYS A 711 -10.62 -45.49 -24.70
C LYS A 711 -9.31 -45.49 -25.49
N SER A 712 -9.12 -44.54 -26.40
CA SER A 712 -7.89 -44.47 -27.22
C SER A 712 -6.65 -44.21 -26.35
N SER A 713 -5.54 -44.86 -26.67
CA SER A 713 -4.21 -44.58 -26.10
C SER A 713 -3.40 -43.56 -26.91
N SER A 714 -3.81 -43.27 -28.14
CA SER A 714 -3.21 -42.25 -29.00
C SER A 714 -3.61 -40.84 -28.55
N ASN A 715 -2.64 -39.93 -28.43
CA ASN A 715 -2.76 -38.54 -27.93
C ASN A 715 -3.01 -38.38 -26.41
N ARG A 716 -2.23 -39.07 -25.55
CA ARG A 716 -2.19 -38.76 -24.10
C ARG A 716 -1.64 -37.36 -23.77
N ASN A 717 -0.94 -36.71 -24.70
CA ASN A 717 -0.30 -35.41 -24.48
C ASN A 717 -1.23 -34.20 -24.71
N ASN A 718 -2.44 -34.41 -25.21
CA ASN A 718 -3.39 -33.31 -25.45
C ASN A 718 -3.96 -32.80 -24.12
N ILE A 719 -3.77 -31.51 -23.85
CA ILE A 719 -4.08 -30.89 -22.55
C ILE A 719 -5.59 -30.92 -22.25
N ASP A 720 -6.45 -30.61 -23.22
CA ASP A 720 -7.91 -30.63 -23.02
C ASP A 720 -8.45 -32.05 -22.80
N ARG A 721 -7.83 -33.06 -23.42
CA ARG A 721 -8.15 -34.46 -23.17
C ARG A 721 -7.80 -34.89 -21.75
N GLN A 722 -6.67 -34.43 -21.22
CA GLN A 722 -6.29 -34.73 -19.83
C GLN A 722 -7.30 -34.12 -18.86
N GLU A 723 -7.71 -32.87 -19.09
CA GLU A 723 -8.77 -32.20 -18.33
C GLU A 723 -10.10 -32.98 -18.40
N MET A 724 -10.50 -33.44 -19.60
CA MET A 724 -11.68 -34.28 -19.80
C MET A 724 -11.61 -35.58 -19.00
N LEU A 725 -10.48 -36.29 -19.04
CA LEU A 725 -10.29 -37.56 -18.35
C LEU A 725 -10.29 -37.39 -16.82
N LEU A 726 -9.69 -36.31 -16.30
CA LEU A 726 -9.71 -35.97 -14.88
C LEU A 726 -11.13 -35.64 -14.40
N LEU A 727 -11.88 -34.85 -15.17
CA LEU A 727 -13.27 -34.53 -14.85
C LEU A 727 -14.14 -35.80 -14.89
N LYS A 728 -13.95 -36.65 -15.90
CA LYS A 728 -14.66 -37.92 -16.04
C LYS A 728 -14.38 -38.87 -14.87
N ASP A 729 -13.11 -39.04 -14.49
CA ASP A 729 -12.73 -39.89 -13.35
C ASP A 729 -13.42 -39.43 -12.05
N LEU A 730 -13.48 -38.11 -11.82
CA LEU A 730 -14.17 -37.54 -10.67
C LEU A 730 -15.68 -37.83 -10.70
N ILE A 731 -16.35 -37.58 -11.83
CA ILE A 731 -17.79 -37.82 -11.98
C ILE A 731 -18.11 -39.31 -11.85
N ASP A 732 -17.31 -40.19 -12.45
CA ASP A 732 -17.51 -41.64 -12.38
C ASP A 732 -17.31 -42.19 -10.97
N LYS A 733 -16.36 -41.64 -10.20
CA LYS A 733 -16.22 -41.95 -8.77
C LYS A 733 -17.48 -41.55 -8.00
N ILE A 734 -18.06 -40.37 -8.26
CA ILE A 734 -19.32 -39.95 -7.64
C ILE A 734 -20.46 -40.90 -8.04
N ILE A 735 -20.53 -41.28 -9.33
CA ILE A 735 -21.51 -42.23 -9.85
C ILE A 735 -21.35 -43.63 -9.25
N THR A 736 -20.14 -44.05 -8.91
CA THR A 736 -19.91 -45.37 -8.27
C THR A 736 -20.37 -45.37 -6.82
N LEU A 737 -20.21 -44.24 -6.12
CA LEU A 737 -20.57 -44.05 -4.71
C LEU A 737 -22.07 -43.77 -4.48
N LYS A 738 -22.82 -43.45 -5.54
CA LYS A 738 -24.26 -43.09 -5.48
C LYS A 738 -25.05 -43.89 -6.54
N LYS A 739 -26.37 -44.00 -6.42
CA LYS A 739 -27.17 -44.69 -7.44
C LYS A 739 -27.33 -43.78 -8.67
N LYS A 740 -26.94 -44.24 -9.88
CA LYS A 740 -27.06 -43.50 -11.17
C LYS A 740 -28.39 -42.75 -11.32
N LYS A 741 -29.52 -43.40 -10.99
CA LYS A 741 -30.88 -42.83 -11.09
C LYS A 741 -31.16 -41.61 -10.20
N ASN A 742 -30.32 -41.36 -9.20
CA ASN A 742 -30.45 -40.26 -8.24
C ASN A 742 -29.49 -39.11 -8.54
N ILE A 743 -28.72 -39.18 -9.63
CA ILE A 743 -27.74 -38.16 -10.03
C ILE A 743 -28.32 -37.36 -11.20
N THR A 744 -28.19 -36.04 -11.11
CA THR A 744 -28.47 -35.12 -12.21
C THR A 744 -27.25 -34.26 -12.46
N ILE A 745 -26.78 -34.18 -13.71
CA ILE A 745 -25.66 -33.34 -14.12
C ILE A 745 -26.20 -32.16 -14.92
N ILE A 746 -25.81 -30.95 -14.54
CA ILE A 746 -26.25 -29.71 -15.18
C ILE A 746 -25.02 -28.97 -15.70
N ASP A 747 -24.92 -28.87 -17.01
CA ASP A 747 -23.89 -28.12 -17.72
C ASP A 747 -24.32 -26.64 -17.84
N LEU A 748 -23.65 -25.75 -17.10
CA LEU A 748 -23.91 -24.31 -17.10
C LEU A 748 -23.15 -23.68 -18.26
N HIS A 749 -23.86 -23.51 -19.36
CA HIS A 749 -23.33 -23.17 -20.67
C HIS A 749 -23.64 -21.71 -21.03
N ASN A 750 -22.85 -21.14 -21.93
CA ASN A 750 -23.14 -19.88 -22.59
C ASN A 750 -23.27 -20.05 -24.10
N THR A 751 -24.11 -19.21 -24.69
CA THR A 751 -24.35 -19.21 -26.14
C THR A 751 -23.71 -17.99 -26.78
N SER A 752 -23.51 -18.03 -28.09
CA SER A 752 -23.06 -16.88 -28.87
C SER A 752 -24.21 -15.94 -29.28
N SER A 753 -25.47 -16.35 -29.06
CA SER A 753 -26.64 -15.55 -29.42
C SER A 753 -27.01 -14.52 -28.34
N PRO A 754 -27.31 -13.27 -28.69
CA PRO A 754 -28.04 -12.35 -27.82
C PRO A 754 -29.39 -12.98 -27.43
N ASN A 755 -29.79 -12.88 -26.16
CA ASN A 755 -31.05 -13.43 -25.59
C ASN A 755 -31.19 -14.96 -25.54
N GLY A 756 -30.10 -15.72 -25.64
CA GLY A 756 -30.18 -17.18 -25.65
C GLY A 756 -30.26 -17.84 -24.27
N VAL A 757 -31.32 -17.55 -23.51
CA VAL A 757 -31.62 -18.28 -22.26
C VAL A 757 -32.59 -19.43 -22.55
N PHE A 758 -32.09 -20.66 -22.52
CA PHE A 758 -32.88 -21.86 -22.76
C PHE A 758 -32.19 -23.09 -22.16
N THR A 759 -32.87 -24.24 -22.21
CA THR A 759 -32.30 -25.51 -21.75
C THR A 759 -32.48 -26.59 -22.81
N ILE A 760 -31.52 -27.52 -22.88
CA ILE A 760 -31.51 -28.64 -23.82
C ILE A 760 -31.65 -29.95 -23.03
N VAL A 761 -32.54 -30.83 -23.49
CA VAL A 761 -32.84 -32.14 -22.90
C VAL A 761 -32.98 -33.23 -23.97
N ASN A 762 -32.73 -34.49 -23.61
CA ASN A 762 -32.76 -35.64 -24.52
C ASN A 762 -33.94 -36.60 -24.28
N ASN A 763 -34.50 -36.61 -23.07
CA ASN A 763 -35.58 -37.54 -22.74
C ASN A 763 -36.65 -36.91 -21.84
N LYS A 764 -37.76 -37.64 -21.66
CA LYS A 764 -38.91 -37.16 -20.89
C LYS A 764 -38.57 -36.88 -19.41
N LYS A 765 -37.61 -37.61 -18.82
CA LYS A 765 -37.20 -37.40 -17.41
C LYS A 765 -36.41 -36.10 -17.26
N GLU A 766 -35.44 -35.86 -18.15
CA GLU A 766 -34.68 -34.61 -18.20
C GLU A 766 -35.59 -33.42 -18.49
N LYS A 767 -36.58 -33.57 -19.38
CA LYS A 767 -37.59 -32.53 -19.63
C LYS A 767 -38.38 -32.16 -18.36
N ASN A 768 -38.78 -33.16 -17.57
CA ASN A 768 -39.49 -32.91 -16.31
C ASN A 768 -38.59 -32.22 -15.27
N LEU A 769 -37.28 -32.51 -15.26
CA LEU A 769 -36.31 -31.83 -14.41
C LEU A 769 -36.03 -30.40 -14.91
N ALA A 770 -35.86 -30.20 -16.22
CA ALA A 770 -35.60 -28.88 -16.79
C ALA A 770 -36.78 -27.91 -16.63
N ALA A 771 -38.01 -28.42 -16.45
CA ALA A 771 -39.19 -27.61 -16.16
C ALA A 771 -39.03 -26.74 -14.91
N PHE A 772 -38.19 -27.12 -13.94
CA PHE A 772 -37.91 -26.30 -12.75
C PHE A 772 -37.29 -24.94 -13.10
N LEU A 773 -36.53 -24.84 -14.19
CA LEU A 773 -35.90 -23.58 -14.62
C LEU A 773 -36.93 -22.53 -15.09
N ASN A 774 -38.11 -22.96 -15.55
CA ASN A 774 -39.14 -22.11 -16.18
C ASN A 774 -38.59 -21.27 -17.37
N ILE A 775 -37.81 -21.90 -18.24
CA ILE A 775 -37.24 -21.29 -19.46
C ILE A 775 -37.57 -22.16 -20.69
N PRO A 776 -37.46 -21.63 -21.92
CA PRO A 776 -37.69 -22.42 -23.13
C PRO A 776 -36.85 -23.71 -23.16
N THR A 777 -37.46 -24.83 -23.53
CA THR A 777 -36.80 -26.14 -23.57
C THR A 777 -36.71 -26.66 -25.00
N ILE A 778 -35.50 -26.96 -25.46
CA ILE A 778 -35.22 -27.60 -26.75
C ILE A 778 -35.06 -29.11 -26.53
N ASN A 779 -35.89 -29.90 -27.20
CA ASN A 779 -35.85 -31.36 -27.10
C ASN A 779 -34.98 -31.97 -28.22
N ASN A 780 -34.23 -33.02 -27.89
CA ASN A 780 -33.51 -33.90 -28.82
C ASN A 780 -32.40 -33.22 -29.65
N LEU A 781 -31.91 -32.05 -29.23
CA LEU A 781 -30.81 -31.38 -29.93
C LEU A 781 -29.48 -32.14 -29.77
N LEU A 782 -29.22 -32.78 -28.62
CA LEU A 782 -27.96 -33.50 -28.40
C LEU A 782 -27.85 -34.77 -29.27
N ASN A 783 -28.96 -35.31 -29.78
CA ASN A 783 -28.92 -36.38 -30.80
C ASN A 783 -28.23 -35.94 -32.10
N ARG A 784 -28.16 -34.62 -32.36
CA ARG A 784 -27.48 -34.01 -33.51
C ARG A 784 -26.09 -33.48 -33.16
N VAL A 785 -25.79 -33.28 -31.87
CA VAL A 785 -24.51 -32.75 -31.37
C VAL A 785 -23.76 -33.88 -30.67
N LYS A 786 -22.99 -34.65 -31.45
CA LYS A 786 -22.22 -35.79 -30.93
C LYS A 786 -20.99 -35.34 -30.15
N GLY A 787 -20.67 -36.08 -29.09
CA GLY A 787 -19.41 -35.92 -28.35
C GLY A 787 -19.42 -34.82 -27.28
N SER A 788 -20.60 -34.41 -26.80
CA SER A 788 -20.75 -33.52 -25.65
C SER A 788 -20.86 -34.31 -24.34
N LEU A 789 -20.52 -33.65 -23.22
CA LEU A 789 -20.64 -34.25 -21.88
C LEU A 789 -22.08 -34.69 -21.60
N ALA A 790 -23.04 -33.83 -21.96
CA ALA A 790 -24.45 -34.08 -21.69
C ALA A 790 -25.01 -35.26 -22.50
N GLU A 791 -24.61 -35.40 -23.77
CA GLU A 791 -24.98 -36.56 -24.59
C GLU A 791 -24.42 -37.87 -24.01
N TYR A 792 -23.13 -37.87 -23.65
CA TYR A 792 -22.45 -39.04 -23.11
C TYR A 792 -23.11 -39.58 -21.83
N TYR A 793 -23.36 -38.71 -20.84
CA TYR A 793 -23.95 -39.15 -19.57
C TYR A 793 -25.44 -39.51 -19.70
N SER A 794 -26.17 -38.83 -20.58
CA SER A 794 -27.57 -39.19 -20.90
C SER A 794 -27.66 -40.61 -21.50
N ALA A 795 -26.74 -40.98 -22.40
CA ALA A 795 -26.64 -42.33 -22.95
C ALA A 795 -26.28 -43.40 -21.90
N GLU A 796 -25.55 -43.02 -20.85
CA GLU A 796 -25.16 -43.88 -19.72
C GLU A 796 -26.23 -44.01 -18.61
N ASN A 797 -27.47 -43.58 -18.90
CA ASN A 797 -28.62 -43.54 -17.99
C ASN A 797 -28.41 -42.65 -16.75
N VAL A 798 -27.67 -41.54 -16.89
CA VAL A 798 -27.56 -40.47 -15.88
C VAL A 798 -28.26 -39.23 -16.44
N ASN A 799 -29.16 -38.60 -15.67
CA ASN A 799 -29.88 -37.43 -16.17
C ASN A 799 -28.88 -36.29 -16.43
N SER A 800 -28.86 -35.75 -17.65
CA SER A 800 -28.01 -34.61 -17.96
C SER A 800 -28.77 -33.51 -18.71
N ILE A 801 -28.57 -32.27 -18.29
CA ILE A 801 -29.27 -31.09 -18.81
C ILE A 801 -28.22 -30.04 -19.17
N VAL A 802 -28.36 -29.38 -20.32
CA VAL A 802 -27.58 -28.19 -20.63
C VAL A 802 -28.44 -26.97 -20.31
N PHE A 803 -27.90 -26.02 -19.56
CA PHE A 803 -28.55 -24.76 -19.23
C PHE A 803 -27.74 -23.59 -19.80
N GLU A 804 -28.30 -22.99 -20.85
CA GLU A 804 -27.74 -21.82 -21.52
C GLU A 804 -28.16 -20.55 -20.77
N GLY A 805 -27.20 -19.88 -20.14
CA GLY A 805 -27.42 -18.70 -19.30
C GLY A 805 -27.48 -17.39 -20.08
N GLY A 806 -27.30 -17.43 -21.40
CA GLY A 806 -27.18 -16.25 -22.27
C GLY A 806 -25.78 -16.08 -22.85
N SER A 807 -25.48 -14.87 -23.33
CA SER A 807 -24.30 -14.61 -24.16
C SER A 807 -22.98 -14.69 -23.39
N ILE A 808 -21.94 -15.25 -24.01
CA ILE A 808 -20.58 -15.25 -23.45
C ILE A 808 -20.14 -13.81 -23.11
N GLY A 809 -19.71 -13.59 -21.88
CA GLY A 809 -19.23 -12.29 -21.39
C GLY A 809 -20.31 -11.31 -20.94
N ASP A 810 -21.60 -11.67 -21.06
CA ASP A 810 -22.70 -10.85 -20.54
C ASP A 810 -22.84 -11.03 -19.00
N PRO A 811 -22.75 -9.96 -18.20
CA PRO A 811 -22.98 -10.02 -16.76
C PRO A 811 -24.36 -10.58 -16.38
N ALA A 812 -25.38 -10.41 -17.23
CA ALA A 812 -26.72 -10.97 -17.00
C ALA A 812 -26.70 -12.51 -16.96
N SER A 813 -25.76 -13.15 -17.68
CA SER A 813 -25.63 -14.61 -17.69
C SER A 813 -25.21 -15.18 -16.34
N ILE A 814 -24.44 -14.44 -15.54
CA ILE A 814 -24.09 -14.87 -14.17
C ILE A 814 -25.37 -14.95 -13.33
N ASN A 815 -26.21 -13.93 -13.40
CA ASN A 815 -27.46 -13.89 -12.64
C ASN A 815 -28.45 -14.95 -13.13
N ASN A 816 -28.52 -15.19 -14.44
CA ASN A 816 -29.37 -16.25 -15.00
C ASN A 816 -28.92 -17.63 -14.51
N HIS A 817 -27.61 -17.92 -14.53
CA HIS A 817 -27.05 -19.15 -13.99
C HIS A 817 -27.33 -19.31 -12.50
N GLU A 818 -27.13 -18.26 -11.71
CA GLU A 818 -27.39 -18.24 -10.27
C GLU A 818 -28.87 -18.52 -9.96
N VAL A 819 -29.80 -17.82 -10.62
CA VAL A 819 -31.24 -18.04 -10.46
C VAL A 819 -31.63 -19.46 -10.88
N GLY A 820 -31.05 -19.98 -11.96
CA GLY A 820 -31.32 -21.34 -12.41
C GLY A 820 -30.80 -22.41 -11.43
N ILE A 821 -29.62 -22.21 -10.83
CA ILE A 821 -29.10 -23.09 -9.77
C ILE A 821 -30.11 -23.16 -8.60
N TRP A 822 -30.57 -22.00 -8.12
CA TRP A 822 -31.56 -21.95 -7.03
C TRP A 822 -32.90 -22.59 -7.42
N LYS A 823 -33.41 -22.32 -8.62
CA LYS A 823 -34.65 -22.93 -9.12
C LYS A 823 -34.57 -24.46 -9.22
N MET A 824 -33.42 -25.00 -9.61
CA MET A 824 -33.21 -26.46 -9.67
C MET A 824 -33.19 -27.12 -8.28
N LEU A 825 -32.97 -26.33 -7.23
CA LEU A 825 -32.95 -26.76 -5.84
C LEU A 825 -34.24 -26.42 -5.09
N GLU A 826 -35.14 -25.64 -5.71
CA GLU A 826 -36.40 -25.23 -5.12
C GLU A 826 -37.30 -26.45 -4.89
N LYS A 827 -37.78 -26.59 -3.64
CA LYS A 827 -38.65 -27.70 -3.25
C LYS A 827 -40.05 -27.44 -3.82
N ARG A 828 -40.56 -28.38 -4.61
CA ARG A 828 -41.99 -28.49 -4.89
C ARG A 828 -42.50 -29.82 -4.37
#